data_AF-A0A9P4HPA2-F1
#
_entry.id   AF-A0A9P4HPA2-F1
#
_cell.length_a   1.000
_cell.length_b   1.000
_cell.length_c   1.000
_cell.angle_alpha   90.00
_cell.angle_beta   90.00
_cell.angle_gamma   90.00
#
_symmetry.space_group_name_H-M   'P 1'
#
loop_
_entity.id
_entity.type
_entity.pdbx_description
1 polymer ?
#
loop_
_entity_poly.entity_id
_entity_poly.type
_entity_poly.pdbx_seq_one_letter_code
_entity_poly.pdbx_strand_id
1 'polypeptide(L)'
;MPPGSHRKRAAETIDLTGDDDPSPFDHPSRKNPRLSHAPLATQGSFDDCFDDFSDDELLDDDFDAVDSTQRYSYNDRAFVHFMLYGTLKTKIVGVRFYKGFATVGEMVVLRREPRNPYDPNAIQVQNVQREQVGHIPRQVAAKLAKYIDNRSLLIEGYITGPKADFDCPMALKFYGTSEPTERLQLKEQLQKDRLPLEDLRRKEREEAAALKATQKAAQAAAKAARGGSRAGSSSQQRPNGNGQFAADSSQGHLQSFEEIIRESERFNPRNADRMVEEFGAKEKDLESMPLAAQPKTMAAQLLPYQLQALQWLLSKESPQLPPPGSSDVVQMWRRSRTQPNVFTNVATNYTIQGIEPELASGGILADDMGLGKTVEMISLIMADRELMSNAAPGTSGPTLIMSPLSVMSNWSSQIERHVHPDHGLRVLTYHGTRKKPINPKTVENYDVVVTTYETVMSEYWGKTPKTGKAPPSVPRASGLFSVNWRRVVLDEGHNIRNPASRKAVAAVHLMAKSRWVLTGTPIINTLKDLYSLIKFLRLSGGLDRFEIFNGAIIRPVNHAEPNGSVLLHHLMGGICLRRRKDMPFIDLKLPELSAYVNRIQFLPHEKERYDALQDEAKGTLGRYKNASGANAAKTYRHLLEILLRLRQVCNHWQLCGEERMAGLMDLLGKNKTVDLTPENCEALQKLLQLSIDSQEDCPICLEPLHDPVITCCAHVFGNSCIERVVETQHKCPMCRAELAATSKLLRPAVEAPPAPPIDNTTSSKVDALLAILKASAQKPGTKTIVFSQWTSFLDILGPRLGELGYSAARIDGTMSATQRDAALNALESDPSCTVMLASLGVCSVGLNLVAANQVILADSWWAPAIEDQAIDRVHRLGQKKPTTVFRLVMEGSIEEAVLDIQENKRKLMQLAFAEKADKKKQGRTARMADLERLLGVGPVPSAERAG
;
A
#
# COMPACT_ATOMS: atom_id res chain seq x y z
N MET A 1 -30.71 36.79 -40.26
CA MET A 1 -31.47 37.38 -41.39
C MET A 1 -30.72 37.07 -42.68
N PRO A 2 -31.40 36.73 -43.78
CA PRO A 2 -31.71 35.35 -44.20
C PRO A 2 -31.15 35.07 -45.63
N PRO A 3 -31.71 34.15 -46.45
CA PRO A 3 -31.90 32.68 -46.40
C PRO A 3 -31.09 32.00 -47.56
N GLY A 4 -30.97 30.69 -47.81
CA GLY A 4 -31.86 29.53 -47.65
C GLY A 4 -32.37 29.03 -49.02
N SER A 5 -32.29 27.71 -49.27
CA SER A 5 -33.08 26.86 -50.21
C SER A 5 -32.19 25.97 -51.12
N HIS A 6 -32.61 24.82 -51.64
CA HIS A 6 -33.27 23.60 -51.14
C HIS A 6 -33.32 22.62 -52.34
N ARG A 7 -33.11 21.31 -52.08
CA ARG A 7 -33.69 20.11 -52.77
C ARG A 7 -33.17 19.74 -54.19
N LYS A 8 -32.61 18.53 -54.38
CA LYS A 8 -33.23 17.20 -54.69
C LYS A 8 -34.00 17.22 -56.04
N ARG A 9 -33.82 16.35 -57.05
CA ARG A 9 -33.68 14.87 -57.07
C ARG A 9 -33.38 14.38 -58.53
N ALA A 10 -32.84 13.16 -58.66
CA ALA A 10 -32.74 12.31 -59.88
C ALA A 10 -34.13 11.86 -60.40
N ALA A 11 -34.38 11.18 -61.53
CA ALA A 11 -33.68 10.32 -62.51
C ALA A 11 -34.51 10.37 -63.84
N GLU A 12 -34.11 9.90 -65.02
CA GLU A 12 -34.28 8.54 -65.60
C GLU A 12 -34.08 8.68 -67.14
N THR A 13 -33.04 8.07 -67.75
CA THR A 13 -33.00 6.83 -68.57
C THR A 13 -33.46 6.85 -70.06
N ILE A 14 -32.46 6.56 -70.93
CA ILE A 14 -32.42 5.57 -72.06
C ILE A 14 -33.21 5.97 -73.34
N ASP A 15 -32.64 6.00 -74.56
CA ASP A 15 -32.14 4.83 -75.29
C ASP A 15 -31.28 5.13 -76.55
N LEU A 16 -30.60 4.05 -76.94
CA LEU A 16 -29.62 3.66 -77.95
C LEU A 16 -29.80 4.10 -79.42
N THR A 17 -28.66 4.37 -80.09
CA THR A 17 -28.06 3.61 -81.22
C THR A 17 -26.91 4.46 -81.79
N GLY A 18 -25.64 4.13 -81.51
CA GLY A 18 -24.71 3.34 -82.36
C GLY A 18 -23.70 4.30 -83.01
N ASP A 19 -22.40 4.07 -83.18
CA ASP A 19 -21.44 2.99 -82.90
C ASP A 19 -20.04 3.65 -82.81
N ASP A 20 -19.09 2.98 -82.14
CA ASP A 20 -17.61 2.94 -82.34
C ASP A 20 -16.78 2.95 -81.02
N ASP A 21 -16.17 1.78 -80.76
CA ASP A 21 -15.31 1.32 -79.65
C ASP A 21 -13.88 1.95 -79.66
N PRO A 22 -13.02 1.92 -78.59
CA PRO A 22 -12.52 0.66 -77.96
C PRO A 22 -12.09 0.70 -76.46
N SER A 23 -11.78 -0.47 -75.86
CA SER A 23 -10.99 -0.66 -74.62
C SER A 23 -10.06 -1.89 -74.71
N PRO A 24 -9.02 -2.05 -73.84
CA PRO A 24 -9.14 -3.07 -72.78
C PRO A 24 -8.31 -2.85 -71.48
N PHE A 25 -8.56 -3.77 -70.52
CA PHE A 25 -8.23 -3.87 -69.09
C PHE A 25 -6.76 -3.91 -68.62
N ASP A 26 -6.59 -3.61 -67.32
CA ASP A 26 -5.34 -3.43 -66.59
C ASP A 26 -5.17 -4.46 -65.44
N HIS A 27 -3.96 -5.00 -65.28
CA HIS A 27 -3.44 -5.76 -64.12
C HIS A 27 -1.93 -5.55 -64.07
N PRO A 28 -1.30 -5.39 -62.88
CA PRO A 28 0.11 -5.73 -62.79
C PRO A 28 0.50 -6.59 -61.58
N SER A 29 1.36 -7.57 -61.89
CA SER A 29 2.34 -8.19 -61.01
C SER A 29 3.72 -7.62 -61.35
N ARG A 30 4.69 -7.61 -60.42
CA ARG A 30 6.11 -7.79 -60.79
C ARG A 30 7.05 -8.09 -59.61
N LYS A 31 8.05 -8.91 -59.95
CA LYS A 31 9.18 -9.43 -59.17
C LYS A 31 10.41 -8.48 -59.21
N ASN A 32 11.19 -8.52 -58.13
CA ASN A 32 12.62 -8.16 -57.85
C ASN A 32 13.64 -8.29 -59.01
N PRO A 33 14.87 -7.67 -59.02
CA PRO A 33 15.94 -7.88 -57.98
C PRO A 33 17.15 -6.88 -57.78
N ARG A 34 17.89 -7.06 -56.65
CA ARG A 34 19.36 -6.82 -56.35
C ARG A 34 19.91 -5.37 -56.31
N LEU A 35 20.96 -4.96 -55.57
CA LEU A 35 21.79 -5.39 -54.41
C LEU A 35 22.76 -4.20 -54.14
N SER A 36 22.98 -3.77 -52.89
CA SER A 36 24.25 -3.13 -52.46
C SER A 36 24.44 -3.28 -50.93
N HIS A 37 25.71 -3.40 -50.52
CA HIS A 37 26.20 -4.02 -49.28
C HIS A 37 26.39 -3.08 -48.08
N ALA A 38 25.95 -3.55 -46.89
CA ALA A 38 26.56 -3.51 -45.53
C ALA A 38 26.72 -2.18 -44.72
N PRO A 39 26.88 -2.22 -43.37
CA PRO A 39 26.71 -3.32 -42.39
C PRO A 39 25.68 -3.06 -41.26
N LEU A 40 25.36 -4.15 -40.56
CA LEU A 40 24.35 -4.30 -39.51
C LEU A 40 24.66 -3.53 -38.22
N ALA A 41 23.65 -2.81 -37.71
CA ALA A 41 23.42 -2.60 -36.28
C ALA A 41 22.01 -3.11 -35.96
N THR A 42 21.94 -4.24 -35.27
CA THR A 42 20.69 -4.88 -34.84
C THR A 42 19.99 -4.04 -33.78
N GLN A 43 19.07 -3.17 -34.20
CA GLN A 43 17.99 -2.67 -33.33
C GLN A 43 16.80 -3.61 -33.51
N GLY A 44 16.60 -4.51 -32.54
CA GLY A 44 15.35 -5.25 -32.41
C GLY A 44 14.24 -4.27 -32.08
N SER A 45 13.21 -4.24 -32.93
CA SER A 45 11.98 -3.49 -32.71
C SER A 45 11.26 -4.03 -31.47
N PHE A 46 11.09 -3.17 -30.47
CA PHE A 46 10.34 -3.44 -29.24
C PHE A 46 8.86 -3.18 -29.50
N ASP A 47 8.11 -4.25 -29.77
CA ASP A 47 6.66 -4.23 -29.81
C ASP A 47 6.17 -5.50 -29.11
N ASP A 48 6.03 -5.47 -27.78
CA ASP A 48 5.24 -6.44 -27.02
C ASP A 48 5.13 -6.05 -25.54
N CYS A 49 4.04 -5.37 -25.18
CA CYS A 49 3.57 -5.21 -23.79
C CYS A 49 2.04 -5.02 -23.79
N PHE A 50 1.30 -6.12 -23.98
CA PHE A 50 -0.14 -6.15 -23.70
C PHE A 50 -0.47 -7.36 -22.85
N ASP A 51 -0.66 -7.15 -21.54
CA ASP A 51 -1.67 -7.89 -20.80
C ASP A 51 -3.01 -7.22 -21.12
N ASP A 52 -3.97 -8.02 -21.56
CA ASP A 52 -5.34 -7.60 -21.88
C ASP A 52 -6.10 -7.33 -20.57
N PHE A 53 -5.76 -6.22 -19.91
CA PHE A 53 -6.63 -5.65 -18.89
C PHE A 53 -7.82 -5.04 -19.62
N SER A 54 -8.95 -5.74 -19.61
CA SER A 54 -10.22 -5.19 -20.08
C SER A 54 -10.46 -3.80 -19.47
N ASP A 55 -10.79 -2.83 -20.32
CA ASP A 55 -10.96 -1.39 -20.02
C ASP A 55 -11.92 -1.08 -18.82
N ASP A 56 -12.71 -2.04 -18.36
CA ASP A 56 -13.65 -1.90 -17.23
C ASP A 56 -13.01 -1.98 -15.83
N GLU A 57 -11.71 -2.31 -15.69
CA GLU A 57 -11.07 -2.52 -14.38
C GLU A 57 -10.22 -1.35 -13.86
N LEU A 58 -10.14 -0.23 -14.60
CA LEU A 58 -9.46 0.99 -14.15
C LEU A 58 -10.45 1.90 -13.41
N LEU A 59 -10.75 1.58 -12.15
CA LEU A 59 -11.43 2.51 -11.24
C LEU A 59 -10.40 3.24 -10.36
N ASP A 60 -10.60 4.55 -10.22
CA ASP A 60 -9.76 5.48 -9.47
C ASP A 60 -9.74 5.15 -7.97
N ASP A 61 -8.69 4.46 -7.52
CA ASP A 61 -8.32 4.29 -6.11
C ASP A 61 -7.11 5.18 -5.80
N ASP A 62 -7.31 6.50 -5.76
CA ASP A 62 -6.30 7.46 -5.30
C ASP A 62 -6.79 8.13 -4.00
N PHE A 63 -6.61 7.46 -2.86
CA PHE A 63 -6.55 8.12 -1.54
C PHE A 63 -5.61 7.36 -0.61
N ASP A 64 -4.63 8.07 -0.04
CA ASP A 64 -3.74 7.63 1.05
C ASP A 64 -4.45 7.63 2.43
N ALA A 65 -5.76 7.38 2.44
CA ALA A 65 -6.51 7.10 3.66
C ALA A 65 -6.52 5.58 3.92
N VAL A 66 -6.37 5.21 5.19
CA VAL A 66 -6.34 3.84 5.69
C VAL A 66 -7.48 2.99 5.10
N ASP A 67 -7.08 2.05 4.23
CA ASP A 67 -7.68 0.77 3.89
C ASP A 67 -9.16 0.58 4.29
N SER A 68 -10.10 1.15 3.53
CA SER A 68 -11.53 0.95 3.79
C SER A 68 -12.39 0.61 2.57
N THR A 69 -11.91 0.79 1.34
CA THR A 69 -12.74 0.51 0.13
C THR A 69 -11.96 -0.01 -1.06
N GLN A 70 -11.08 -1.02 -0.90
CA GLN A 70 -10.63 -1.76 -2.09
C GLN A 70 -11.81 -2.56 -2.65
N ARG A 71 -12.35 -2.14 -3.81
CA ARG A 71 -13.11 -3.05 -4.67
C ARG A 71 -12.08 -4.00 -5.29
N TYR A 72 -12.03 -5.23 -4.80
CA TYR A 72 -11.14 -6.25 -5.34
C TYR A 72 -11.40 -6.43 -6.84
N SER A 73 -10.36 -6.27 -7.66
CA SER A 73 -10.37 -6.70 -9.06
C SER A 73 -10.69 -8.20 -9.14
N TYR A 74 -11.11 -8.72 -10.29
CA TYR A 74 -11.32 -10.16 -10.46
C TYR A 74 -10.08 -10.98 -10.05
N ASN A 75 -8.89 -10.47 -10.39
CA ASN A 75 -7.60 -11.06 -10.03
C ASN A 75 -7.35 -11.07 -8.52
N ASP A 76 -7.80 -10.05 -7.78
CA ASP A 76 -7.73 -10.01 -6.32
C ASP A 76 -8.71 -10.97 -5.64
N ARG A 77 -9.91 -11.13 -6.21
CA ARG A 77 -10.87 -12.13 -5.72
C ARG A 77 -10.35 -13.55 -5.96
N ALA A 78 -9.78 -13.81 -7.12
CA ALA A 78 -9.16 -15.10 -7.45
C ALA A 78 -8.00 -15.45 -6.52
N PHE A 79 -7.24 -14.44 -6.10
CA PHE A 79 -6.11 -14.56 -5.21
C PHE A 79 -6.48 -14.93 -3.77
N VAL A 80 -7.46 -14.22 -3.19
CA VAL A 80 -7.84 -14.40 -1.78
C VAL A 80 -8.86 -15.52 -1.62
N HIS A 81 -9.76 -15.70 -2.58
CA HIS A 81 -10.94 -16.56 -2.38
C HIS A 81 -10.92 -17.83 -3.21
N PHE A 82 -9.96 -18.09 -4.10
CA PHE A 82 -10.03 -19.32 -4.88
C PHE A 82 -9.31 -20.48 -4.18
N MET A 83 -9.90 -21.66 -4.31
CA MET A 83 -9.37 -22.92 -3.79
C MET A 83 -9.31 -23.95 -4.92
N LEU A 84 -8.43 -24.95 -4.78
CA LEU A 84 -8.29 -26.02 -5.75
C LEU A 84 -9.53 -26.92 -5.73
N TYR A 85 -10.16 -27.08 -6.89
CA TYR A 85 -11.33 -27.94 -7.08
C TYR A 85 -10.95 -29.32 -7.57
N GLY A 86 -10.00 -29.39 -8.50
CA GLY A 86 -9.53 -30.64 -9.08
C GLY A 86 -8.45 -30.42 -10.13
N THR A 87 -7.81 -31.51 -10.53
CA THR A 87 -6.78 -31.51 -11.57
C THR A 87 -7.21 -32.39 -12.74
N LEU A 88 -7.23 -31.86 -13.97
CA LEU A 88 -7.48 -32.60 -15.20
C LEU A 88 -6.17 -32.89 -15.93
N LYS A 89 -5.84 -34.16 -16.10
CA LYS A 89 -4.75 -34.57 -16.99
C LYS A 89 -5.22 -34.49 -18.44
N THR A 90 -4.48 -33.78 -19.28
CA THR A 90 -4.76 -33.60 -20.71
C THR A 90 -3.44 -33.52 -21.48
N LYS A 91 -3.48 -33.08 -22.73
CA LYS A 91 -2.31 -32.88 -23.58
C LYS A 91 -2.47 -31.63 -24.41
N ILE A 92 -1.36 -31.04 -24.83
CA ILE A 92 -1.29 -29.96 -25.83
C ILE A 92 -1.23 -30.62 -27.20
N VAL A 93 -1.98 -30.10 -28.17
CA VAL A 93 -2.00 -30.57 -29.56
C VAL A 93 -1.46 -29.52 -30.52
N GLY A 94 -1.02 -29.97 -31.69
CA GLY A 94 -0.49 -29.11 -32.74
C GLY A 94 0.94 -28.62 -32.49
N VAL A 95 1.67 -29.28 -31.58
CA VAL A 95 2.96 -28.80 -31.05
C VAL A 95 4.06 -28.73 -32.12
N ARG A 96 3.99 -29.56 -33.17
CA ARG A 96 4.89 -29.50 -34.34
C ARG A 96 4.88 -28.18 -35.11
N PHE A 97 3.78 -27.43 -35.04
CA PHE A 97 3.61 -26.21 -35.81
C PHE A 97 4.14 -24.97 -35.09
N TYR A 98 4.53 -25.13 -33.82
CA TYR A 98 4.92 -24.01 -32.97
C TYR A 98 6.28 -24.24 -32.31
N LYS A 99 7.02 -23.13 -32.16
CA LYS A 99 8.40 -23.15 -31.68
C LYS A 99 8.53 -23.05 -30.17
N GLY A 100 7.43 -22.80 -29.44
CA GLY A 100 7.45 -22.66 -27.99
C GLY A 100 8.06 -23.90 -27.33
N PHE A 101 9.05 -23.65 -26.47
CA PHE A 101 9.65 -24.66 -25.61
C PHE A 101 8.69 -25.06 -24.50
N ALA A 102 8.78 -26.33 -24.08
CA ALA A 102 7.99 -26.88 -22.99
C ALA A 102 8.88 -27.82 -22.17
N THR A 103 9.19 -27.41 -20.95
CA THR A 103 10.01 -28.17 -20.00
C THR A 103 9.10 -28.94 -19.04
N VAL A 104 9.50 -30.13 -18.62
CA VAL A 104 8.74 -30.88 -17.61
C VAL A 104 8.67 -30.09 -16.30
N GLY A 105 7.46 -29.91 -15.77
CA GLY A 105 7.18 -29.11 -14.58
C GLY A 105 7.00 -27.62 -14.85
N GLU A 106 7.16 -27.17 -16.10
CA GLU A 106 6.97 -25.78 -16.50
C GLU A 106 5.51 -25.35 -16.38
N MET A 107 5.29 -24.15 -15.85
CA MET A 107 3.98 -23.51 -15.86
C MET A 107 3.66 -22.91 -17.22
N VAL A 108 2.43 -23.09 -17.70
CA VAL A 108 1.98 -22.53 -18.98
C VAL A 108 0.76 -21.64 -18.79
N VAL A 109 0.68 -20.61 -19.63
CA VAL A 109 -0.42 -19.66 -19.65
C VAL A 109 -1.43 -20.10 -20.71
N LEU A 110 -2.71 -20.06 -20.33
CA LEU A 110 -3.82 -20.38 -21.23
C LEU A 110 -4.44 -19.08 -21.74
N ARG A 111 -4.40 -18.86 -23.05
CA ARG A 111 -5.01 -17.70 -23.70
C ARG A 111 -6.23 -18.11 -24.50
N ARG A 112 -7.34 -17.43 -24.26
CA ARG A 112 -8.61 -17.66 -24.93
C ARG A 112 -8.60 -17.00 -26.33
N GLU A 113 -9.03 -17.70 -27.38
CA GLU A 113 -9.16 -17.14 -28.74
C GLU A 113 -10.61 -17.23 -29.31
N PRO A 114 -11.52 -16.29 -28.96
CA PRO A 114 -12.92 -16.27 -29.44
C PRO A 114 -13.09 -16.11 -30.93
N ARG A 115 -12.11 -15.46 -31.57
CA ARG A 115 -12.15 -15.12 -32.99
C ARG A 115 -11.34 -16.08 -33.86
N ASN A 116 -10.92 -17.23 -33.31
CA ASN A 116 -10.17 -18.21 -34.07
C ASN A 116 -11.05 -18.80 -35.20
N PRO A 117 -10.59 -18.80 -36.46
CA PRO A 117 -11.40 -19.22 -37.61
C PRO A 117 -11.71 -20.73 -37.65
N TYR A 118 -10.96 -21.56 -36.92
CA TYR A 118 -11.09 -23.01 -36.95
C TYR A 118 -11.89 -23.58 -35.77
N ASP A 119 -11.78 -22.95 -34.60
CA ASP A 119 -12.53 -23.34 -33.39
C ASP A 119 -12.86 -22.10 -32.55
N PRO A 120 -14.14 -21.70 -32.45
CA PRO A 120 -14.52 -20.54 -31.64
C PRO A 120 -14.33 -20.76 -30.14
N ASN A 121 -14.02 -21.99 -29.69
CA ASN A 121 -13.64 -22.31 -28.32
C ASN A 121 -12.13 -22.52 -28.15
N ALA A 122 -11.32 -22.17 -29.15
CA ALA A 122 -9.87 -22.38 -29.10
C ALA A 122 -9.24 -21.75 -27.86
N ILE A 123 -8.38 -22.52 -27.21
CA ILE A 123 -7.54 -22.09 -26.10
C ILE A 123 -6.09 -22.38 -26.49
N GLN A 124 -5.34 -21.30 -26.68
CA GLN A 124 -3.93 -21.31 -26.97
C GLN A 124 -3.15 -21.60 -25.69
N VAL A 125 -2.13 -22.45 -25.78
CA VAL A 125 -1.20 -22.74 -24.69
C VAL A 125 0.11 -22.04 -25.00
N GLN A 126 0.51 -21.12 -24.12
CA GLN A 126 1.73 -20.34 -24.23
C GLN A 126 2.70 -20.71 -23.12
N ASN A 127 4.00 -20.68 -23.43
CA ASN A 127 5.04 -20.81 -22.42
C ASN A 127 5.15 -19.52 -21.58
N VAL A 128 6.04 -19.57 -20.60
CA VAL A 128 6.34 -18.44 -19.71
C VAL A 128 6.79 -17.16 -20.46
N GLN A 129 7.23 -17.26 -21.72
CA GLN A 129 7.62 -16.14 -22.58
C GLN A 129 6.56 -15.70 -23.61
N ARG A 130 5.31 -16.21 -23.56
CA ARG A 130 4.22 -15.99 -24.55
C ARG A 130 4.43 -16.69 -25.89
N GLU A 131 5.48 -17.48 -26.04
CA GLU A 131 5.62 -18.27 -27.25
C GLU A 131 4.59 -19.39 -27.23
N GLN A 132 3.89 -19.54 -28.35
CA GLN A 132 2.91 -20.58 -28.48
C GLN A 132 3.59 -21.95 -28.46
N VAL A 133 3.11 -22.82 -27.57
CA VAL A 133 3.48 -24.24 -27.54
C VAL A 133 2.48 -25.04 -28.38
N GLY A 134 1.19 -24.71 -28.28
CA GLY A 134 0.15 -25.36 -29.06
C GLY A 134 -1.25 -24.95 -28.61
N HIS A 135 -2.21 -25.87 -28.70
CA HIS A 135 -3.59 -25.64 -28.28
C HIS A 135 -4.11 -26.75 -27.36
N ILE A 136 -5.14 -26.42 -26.58
CA ILE A 136 -5.92 -27.42 -25.85
C ILE A 136 -6.81 -28.20 -26.84
N PRO A 137 -6.94 -29.54 -26.70
CA PRO A 137 -7.81 -30.35 -27.53
C PRO A 137 -9.23 -29.82 -27.57
N ARG A 138 -9.84 -29.76 -28.76
CA ARG A 138 -11.18 -29.20 -29.01
C ARG A 138 -12.26 -29.66 -28.02
N GLN A 139 -12.29 -30.95 -27.69
CA GLN A 139 -13.27 -31.51 -26.74
C GLN A 139 -13.10 -30.96 -25.31
N VAL A 140 -11.87 -30.69 -24.88
CA VAL A 140 -11.57 -30.10 -23.58
C VAL A 140 -11.80 -28.60 -23.64
N ALA A 141 -11.35 -27.94 -24.71
CA ALA A 141 -11.50 -26.51 -24.91
C ALA A 141 -12.98 -26.07 -24.90
N ALA A 142 -13.86 -26.82 -25.58
CA ALA A 142 -15.31 -26.59 -25.56
C ALA A 142 -15.94 -26.61 -24.16
N LYS A 143 -15.40 -27.42 -23.23
CA LYS A 143 -15.88 -27.47 -21.84
C LYS A 143 -15.36 -26.30 -21.02
N LEU A 144 -14.12 -25.89 -21.26
CA LEU A 144 -13.42 -24.88 -20.45
C LEU A 144 -13.71 -23.45 -20.90
N ALA A 145 -13.97 -23.20 -22.19
CA ALA A 145 -14.12 -21.87 -22.77
C ALA A 145 -15.13 -21.01 -21.99
N LYS A 146 -16.32 -21.55 -21.68
CA LYS A 146 -17.36 -20.84 -20.92
C LYS A 146 -16.92 -20.40 -19.52
N TYR A 147 -16.06 -21.17 -18.86
CA TYR A 147 -15.58 -20.86 -17.50
C TYR A 147 -14.46 -19.82 -17.51
N ILE A 148 -13.64 -19.82 -18.57
CA ILE A 148 -12.61 -18.81 -18.81
C ILE A 148 -13.29 -17.49 -19.19
N ASP A 149 -14.23 -17.52 -20.14
CA ASP A 149 -14.95 -16.33 -20.61
C ASP A 149 -15.75 -15.67 -19.48
N ASN A 150 -16.45 -16.47 -18.66
CA ASN A 150 -17.21 -15.96 -17.51
C ASN A 150 -16.35 -15.74 -16.26
N ARG A 151 -15.03 -15.93 -16.33
CA ARG A 151 -14.11 -15.74 -15.20
C ARG A 151 -14.61 -16.46 -13.93
N SER A 152 -15.13 -17.68 -14.09
CA SER A 152 -15.69 -18.47 -12.98
C SER A 152 -14.68 -19.48 -12.43
N LEU A 153 -13.71 -19.86 -13.26
CA LEU A 153 -12.56 -20.67 -12.88
C LEU A 153 -11.27 -19.98 -13.31
N LEU A 154 -10.30 -20.00 -12.41
CA LEU A 154 -8.90 -19.78 -12.75
C LEU A 154 -8.28 -21.14 -13.09
N ILE A 155 -7.69 -21.24 -14.28
CA ILE A 155 -7.14 -22.50 -14.79
C ILE A 155 -5.64 -22.33 -14.97
N GLU A 156 -4.87 -23.20 -14.33
CA GLU A 156 -3.42 -23.20 -14.47
C GLU A 156 -2.94 -24.48 -15.13
N GLY A 157 -2.08 -24.34 -16.13
CA GLY A 157 -1.47 -25.47 -16.82
C GLY A 157 -0.05 -25.74 -16.34
N TYR A 158 0.29 -27.02 -16.21
CA TYR A 158 1.64 -27.49 -15.92
C TYR A 158 2.01 -28.59 -16.89
N ILE A 159 3.20 -28.53 -17.48
CA ILE A 159 3.72 -29.59 -18.33
C ILE A 159 4.10 -30.79 -17.47
N THR A 160 3.55 -31.98 -17.77
CA THR A 160 3.78 -33.19 -16.96
C THR A 160 4.72 -34.19 -17.61
N GLY A 161 5.00 -34.04 -18.90
CA GLY A 161 5.89 -34.90 -19.66
C GLY A 161 6.59 -34.14 -20.78
N PRO A 162 7.62 -34.74 -21.41
CA PRO A 162 8.38 -34.08 -22.46
C PRO A 162 7.50 -33.80 -23.70
N LYS A 163 7.84 -32.73 -24.42
CA LYS A 163 7.26 -32.40 -25.72
C LYS A 163 7.62 -33.47 -26.75
N ALA A 164 6.61 -34.22 -27.23
CA ALA A 164 6.75 -35.15 -28.34
C ALA A 164 6.44 -34.45 -29.68
N ASP A 165 6.59 -35.17 -30.78
CA ASP A 165 6.41 -34.62 -32.13
C ASP A 165 4.99 -34.09 -32.39
N PHE A 166 3.97 -34.69 -31.78
CA PHE A 166 2.57 -34.37 -32.08
C PHE A 166 1.79 -33.80 -30.88
N ASP A 167 2.15 -34.23 -29.67
CA ASP A 167 1.51 -33.79 -28.45
C ASP A 167 2.50 -33.58 -27.30
N CYS A 168 2.05 -32.87 -26.26
CA CYS A 168 2.82 -32.65 -25.04
C CYS A 168 1.92 -32.88 -23.83
N PRO A 169 2.19 -33.86 -22.96
CA PRO A 169 1.38 -34.12 -21.77
C PRO A 169 1.34 -32.92 -20.83
N MET A 170 0.15 -32.60 -20.30
CA MET A 170 -0.04 -31.51 -19.34
C MET A 170 -1.11 -31.82 -18.30
N ALA A 171 -1.12 -31.07 -17.21
CA ALA A 171 -2.18 -31.08 -16.20
C ALA A 171 -2.76 -29.68 -16.05
N LEU A 172 -4.09 -29.59 -15.96
CA LEU A 172 -4.84 -28.38 -15.70
C LEU A 172 -5.37 -28.42 -14.28
N LYS A 173 -4.94 -27.49 -13.43
CA LYS A 173 -5.49 -27.29 -12.08
C LYS A 173 -6.62 -26.26 -12.16
N PHE A 174 -7.77 -26.59 -11.57
CA PHE A 174 -8.93 -25.70 -11.54
C PHE A 174 -9.08 -25.07 -10.16
N TYR A 175 -9.05 -23.75 -10.13
CA TYR A 175 -9.26 -22.95 -8.94
C TYR A 175 -10.58 -22.20 -9.06
N GLY A 176 -11.45 -22.35 -8.05
CA GLY A 176 -12.77 -21.73 -8.00
C GLY A 176 -13.07 -21.10 -6.64
N THR A 177 -14.11 -20.27 -6.58
CA THR A 177 -14.51 -19.51 -5.38
C THR A 177 -14.68 -20.37 -4.12
N SER A 178 -14.19 -19.88 -2.99
CA SER A 178 -14.34 -20.48 -1.66
C SER A 178 -15.67 -20.09 -1.00
N GLU A 179 -16.40 -19.12 -1.57
CA GLU A 179 -17.64 -18.62 -0.99
C GLU A 179 -18.73 -19.70 -1.03
N PRO A 180 -19.36 -20.09 0.10
CA PRO A 180 -20.18 -21.30 0.16
C PRO A 180 -21.34 -21.38 -0.83
N THR A 181 -22.03 -20.27 -1.10
CA THR A 181 -23.19 -20.22 -2.00
C THR A 181 -22.78 -20.36 -3.46
N GLU A 182 -21.82 -19.55 -3.91
CA GLU A 182 -21.26 -19.61 -5.26
C GLU A 182 -20.49 -20.91 -5.49
N ARG A 183 -19.83 -21.44 -4.45
CA ARG A 183 -19.11 -22.71 -4.48
C ARG A 183 -20.04 -23.87 -4.82
N LEU A 184 -21.25 -23.92 -4.24
CA LEU A 184 -22.24 -24.94 -4.53
C LEU A 184 -22.73 -24.85 -5.99
N GLN A 185 -23.06 -23.66 -6.46
CA GLN A 185 -23.49 -23.43 -7.85
C GLN A 185 -22.40 -23.84 -8.85
N LEU A 186 -21.15 -23.41 -8.61
CA LEU A 186 -20.02 -23.75 -9.46
C LEU A 186 -19.73 -25.26 -9.42
N LYS A 187 -19.82 -25.90 -8.25
CA LYS A 187 -19.67 -27.36 -8.10
C LYS A 187 -20.70 -28.12 -8.93
N GLU A 188 -21.97 -27.73 -8.90
CA GLU A 188 -23.03 -28.36 -9.70
C GLU A 188 -22.78 -28.20 -11.20
N GLN A 189 -22.37 -27.02 -11.64
CA GLN A 189 -22.01 -26.77 -13.03
C GLN A 189 -20.85 -27.69 -13.47
N LEU A 190 -19.78 -27.76 -12.69
CA LEU A 190 -18.61 -28.60 -13.02
C LEU A 190 -18.94 -30.09 -13.03
N GLN A 191 -19.87 -30.56 -12.19
CA GLN A 191 -20.38 -31.93 -12.24
C GLN A 191 -21.14 -32.21 -13.54
N LYS A 192 -21.98 -31.29 -13.99
CA LYS A 192 -22.73 -31.42 -15.26
C LYS A 192 -21.79 -31.53 -16.45
N ASP A 193 -20.70 -30.77 -16.45
CA ASP A 193 -19.69 -30.78 -17.53
C ASP A 193 -18.64 -31.90 -17.41
N ARG A 194 -18.77 -32.74 -16.38
CA ARG A 194 -17.86 -33.86 -16.05
C ARG A 194 -16.40 -33.40 -15.88
N LEU A 195 -16.20 -32.30 -15.17
CA LEU A 195 -14.87 -31.82 -14.78
C LEU A 195 -14.49 -32.37 -13.39
N PRO A 196 -13.18 -32.61 -13.12
CA PRO A 196 -12.70 -33.21 -11.88
C PRO A 196 -12.96 -32.32 -10.65
N LEU A 197 -13.35 -32.97 -9.55
CA LEU A 197 -13.69 -32.34 -8.26
C LEU A 197 -13.07 -33.09 -7.07
N GLU A 198 -12.01 -33.87 -7.31
CA GLU A 198 -11.42 -34.77 -6.32
C GLU A 198 -10.84 -34.01 -5.13
N ASP A 199 -10.10 -32.93 -5.39
CA ASP A 199 -9.48 -32.08 -4.36
C ASP A 199 -10.55 -31.36 -3.51
N LEU A 200 -11.61 -30.85 -4.13
CA LEU A 200 -12.75 -30.25 -3.41
C LEU A 200 -13.41 -31.27 -2.47
N ARG A 201 -13.68 -32.48 -2.97
CA ARG A 201 -14.31 -33.56 -2.17
C ARG A 201 -13.39 -34.02 -1.03
N ARG A 202 -12.07 -34.07 -1.23
CA ARG A 202 -11.11 -34.37 -0.17
C ARG A 202 -11.17 -33.31 0.92
N LYS A 203 -11.12 -32.02 0.54
CA LYS A 203 -11.18 -30.92 1.51
C LYS A 203 -12.50 -30.86 2.27
N GLU A 204 -13.64 -31.11 1.63
CA GLU A 204 -14.95 -31.21 2.31
C GLU A 204 -14.97 -32.34 3.37
N ARG A 205 -14.29 -33.47 3.11
CA ARG A 205 -14.16 -34.56 4.09
C ARG A 205 -13.27 -34.16 5.27
N GLU A 206 -12.17 -33.47 5.01
CA GLU A 206 -11.27 -32.94 6.04
C GLU A 206 -11.97 -31.90 6.91
N GLU A 207 -12.69 -30.94 6.31
CA GLU A 207 -13.50 -29.94 7.01
C GLU A 207 -14.57 -30.61 7.90
N ALA A 208 -15.27 -31.63 7.38
CA ALA A 208 -16.26 -32.37 8.15
C ALA A 208 -15.64 -33.19 9.29
N ALA A 209 -14.44 -33.74 9.10
CA ALA A 209 -13.71 -34.45 10.14
C ALA A 209 -13.22 -33.51 11.24
N ALA A 210 -12.70 -32.33 10.88
CA ALA A 210 -12.25 -31.29 11.79
C ALA A 210 -13.41 -30.74 12.65
N LEU A 211 -14.58 -30.50 12.04
CA LEU A 211 -15.78 -30.05 12.75
C LEU A 211 -16.28 -31.12 13.75
N LYS A 212 -16.23 -32.40 13.36
CA LYS A 212 -16.55 -33.51 14.27
C LYS A 212 -15.53 -33.63 15.41
N ALA A 213 -14.25 -33.38 15.15
CA ALA A 213 -13.20 -33.40 16.17
C ALA A 213 -13.37 -32.26 17.19
N THR A 214 -13.66 -31.05 16.73
CA THR A 214 -13.96 -29.90 17.62
C THR A 214 -15.23 -30.12 18.43
N GLN A 215 -16.30 -30.66 17.83
CA GLN A 215 -17.51 -31.03 18.56
C GLN A 215 -17.24 -32.10 19.63
N LYS A 216 -16.43 -33.12 19.32
CA LYS A 216 -16.01 -34.14 20.29
C LYS A 216 -15.16 -33.55 21.41
N ALA A 217 -14.22 -32.65 21.09
CA ALA A 217 -13.39 -31.96 22.08
C ALA A 217 -14.22 -31.06 23.00
N ALA A 218 -15.17 -30.29 22.46
CA ALA A 218 -16.10 -29.47 23.24
C ALA A 218 -17.01 -30.33 24.14
N GLN A 219 -17.50 -31.47 23.65
CA GLN A 219 -18.27 -32.43 24.44
C GLN A 219 -17.42 -33.10 25.54
N ALA A 220 -16.15 -33.40 25.28
CA ALA A 220 -15.23 -33.94 26.26
C ALA A 220 -14.90 -32.90 27.35
N ALA A 221 -14.65 -31.65 26.97
CA ALA A 221 -14.46 -30.54 27.91
C ALA A 221 -15.71 -30.30 28.78
N ALA A 222 -16.91 -30.34 28.20
CA ALA A 222 -18.17 -30.23 28.94
C ALA A 222 -18.41 -31.41 29.90
N LYS A 223 -17.99 -32.63 29.55
CA LYS A 223 -18.03 -33.80 30.43
C LYS A 223 -17.02 -33.71 31.57
N ALA A 224 -15.80 -33.23 31.29
CA ALA A 224 -14.78 -32.99 32.31
C ALA A 224 -15.24 -31.93 33.33
N ALA A 225 -15.87 -30.84 32.87
CA ALA A 225 -16.45 -29.81 33.73
C ALA A 225 -17.60 -30.33 34.63
N ARG A 226 -18.35 -31.36 34.20
CA ARG A 226 -19.41 -32.01 35.00
C ARG A 226 -18.89 -33.12 35.91
N GLY A 227 -17.71 -33.68 35.65
CA GLY A 227 -17.09 -34.75 36.43
C GLY A 227 -16.36 -34.28 37.70
N GLY A 228 -16.07 -32.97 37.82
CA GLY A 228 -15.35 -32.40 38.96
C GLY A 228 -16.16 -32.25 40.27
N SER A 229 -17.42 -32.68 40.31
CA SER A 229 -18.32 -32.43 41.45
C SER A 229 -18.48 -33.60 42.42
N ARG A 230 -17.62 -34.62 42.39
CA ARG A 230 -17.64 -35.73 43.37
C ARG A 230 -16.25 -36.32 43.64
N ALA A 231 -15.47 -35.66 44.48
CA ALA A 231 -14.48 -36.30 45.35
C ALA A 231 -14.23 -35.35 46.53
N GLY A 232 -14.48 -35.84 47.75
CA GLY A 232 -14.53 -35.04 48.96
C GLY A 232 -13.18 -34.76 49.62
N SER A 233 -13.21 -33.73 50.49
CA SER A 233 -12.60 -33.69 51.83
C SER A 233 -11.11 -34.04 51.97
N SER A 234 -10.26 -33.01 52.13
CA SER A 234 -9.32 -32.90 53.27
C SER A 234 -8.70 -31.49 53.36
N SER A 235 -8.77 -30.93 54.57
CA SER A 235 -7.79 -30.06 55.29
C SER A 235 -6.59 -29.53 54.48
N GLN A 236 -6.14 -28.27 54.57
CA GLN A 236 -5.89 -27.49 55.81
C GLN A 236 -5.36 -26.09 55.43
N GLN A 237 -5.62 -25.11 56.30
CA GLN A 237 -4.81 -23.91 56.61
C GLN A 237 -4.61 -22.80 55.55
N ARG A 238 -5.39 -21.73 55.74
CA ARG A 238 -4.95 -20.34 55.53
C ARG A 238 -4.42 -19.78 56.86
N PRO A 239 -3.42 -18.90 56.86
CA PRO A 239 -3.28 -17.85 57.86
C PRO A 239 -3.80 -16.50 57.33
N ASN A 240 -4.48 -15.80 58.23
CA ASN A 240 -4.95 -14.41 58.15
C ASN A 240 -3.80 -13.41 57.98
N GLY A 241 -4.13 -12.24 57.42
CA GLY A 241 -3.35 -11.01 57.55
C GLY A 241 -4.16 -9.78 57.12
N ASN A 242 -4.64 -9.02 58.10
CA ASN A 242 -5.42 -7.78 57.99
C ASN A 242 -4.67 -6.61 57.31
N GLY A 243 -5.44 -5.62 56.85
CA GLY A 243 -4.97 -4.23 56.65
C GLY A 243 -5.95 -3.41 55.80
N GLN A 244 -7.11 -3.02 56.34
CA GLN A 244 -7.41 -1.66 56.83
C GLN A 244 -7.57 -0.59 55.73
N PHE A 245 -8.83 -0.17 55.60
CA PHE A 245 -9.27 1.09 55.02
C PHE A 245 -8.64 2.28 55.75
N ALA A 246 -8.14 3.24 54.99
CA ALA A 246 -8.01 4.63 55.41
C ALA A 246 -8.36 5.53 54.23
N ALA A 247 -9.44 6.27 54.37
CA ALA A 247 -9.69 7.48 53.61
C ALA A 247 -9.08 8.64 54.40
N ASP A 248 -8.29 9.51 53.76
CA ASP A 248 -8.52 10.96 53.87
C ASP A 248 -7.72 11.80 52.86
N SER A 249 -8.39 12.86 52.42
CA SER A 249 -7.89 14.19 52.08
C SER A 249 -7.00 14.46 50.86
N SER A 250 -7.54 15.36 50.04
CA SER A 250 -6.95 16.24 49.05
C SER A 250 -5.72 17.02 49.54
N GLN A 251 -4.60 16.88 48.82
CA GLN A 251 -3.60 17.94 48.58
C GLN A 251 -2.85 17.61 47.29
N GLY A 252 -2.72 18.59 46.38
CA GLY A 252 -2.06 18.43 45.09
C GLY A 252 -0.60 18.02 45.27
N HIS A 253 -0.28 16.76 45.00
CA HIS A 253 1.08 16.24 44.96
C HIS A 253 1.56 16.24 43.51
N LEU A 254 2.68 16.91 43.25
CA LEU A 254 3.41 16.83 41.99
C LEU A 254 3.89 15.37 41.83
N GLN A 255 3.27 14.60 40.94
CA GLN A 255 3.74 13.26 40.61
C GLN A 255 5.17 13.32 40.08
N SER A 256 6.07 12.55 40.69
CA SER A 256 7.47 12.48 40.28
C SER A 256 7.63 11.66 39.00
N PHE A 257 8.69 11.93 38.23
CA PHE A 257 8.98 11.21 36.97
C PHE A 257 9.06 9.67 37.16
N GLU A 258 9.49 9.20 38.32
CA GLU A 258 9.58 7.77 38.63
C GLU A 258 8.22 7.14 38.93
N GLU A 259 7.28 7.87 39.53
CA GLU A 259 5.92 7.39 39.79
C GLU A 259 5.12 7.20 38.50
N ILE A 260 5.22 8.16 37.57
CA ILE A 260 4.59 8.03 36.24
C ILE A 260 5.11 6.80 35.50
N ILE A 261 6.42 6.50 35.61
CA ILE A 261 7.02 5.29 35.03
C ILE A 261 6.54 4.01 35.73
N ARG A 262 6.32 4.03 37.06
CA ARG A 262 5.82 2.87 37.81
C ARG A 262 4.36 2.54 37.47
N GLU A 263 3.55 3.55 37.20
CA GLU A 263 2.16 3.40 36.76
C GLU A 263 2.02 3.00 35.28
N SER A 264 3.08 3.17 34.50
CA SER A 264 3.08 2.87 33.06
C SER A 264 3.61 1.48 32.75
N GLU A 265 2.92 0.76 31.85
CA GLU A 265 3.41 -0.54 31.37
C GLU A 265 4.54 -0.33 30.37
N ARG A 266 5.68 -1.00 30.58
CA ARG A 266 6.77 -1.04 29.60
C ARG A 266 6.34 -1.90 28.41
N PHE A 267 6.48 -1.35 27.22
CA PHE A 267 6.25 -2.06 25.97
C PHE A 267 7.47 -1.90 25.07
N ASN A 268 7.84 -2.94 24.31
CA ASN A 268 8.90 -2.85 23.32
C ASN A 268 8.28 -2.66 21.92
N PRO A 269 8.40 -1.47 21.28
CA PRO A 269 7.85 -1.20 19.95
C PRO A 269 8.36 -2.15 18.87
N ARG A 270 9.54 -2.74 19.08
CA ARG A 270 10.32 -3.43 18.04
C ARG A 270 10.08 -4.93 17.90
N ASN A 271 9.24 -5.54 18.73
CA ASN A 271 8.89 -6.97 18.58
C ASN A 271 8.03 -7.27 17.33
N ALA A 272 7.70 -6.25 16.52
CA ALA A 272 6.82 -6.35 15.37
C ALA A 272 7.48 -6.91 14.08
N ASP A 273 8.81 -6.98 13.99
CA ASP A 273 9.52 -7.28 12.74
C ASP A 273 9.94 -8.74 12.52
N ARG A 274 9.58 -9.65 13.45
CA ARG A 274 9.98 -11.07 13.39
C ARG A 274 9.54 -11.84 12.14
N MET A 275 8.55 -11.32 11.41
CA MET A 275 7.97 -11.95 10.23
C MET A 275 8.92 -12.09 9.04
N VAL A 276 9.84 -11.14 8.87
CA VAL A 276 10.76 -11.12 7.71
C VAL A 276 12.12 -11.70 8.07
N GLU A 277 12.35 -11.98 9.35
CA GLU A 277 13.54 -12.70 9.85
C GLU A 277 13.65 -14.11 9.26
N GLU A 278 12.50 -14.76 8.99
CA GLU A 278 12.48 -16.08 8.36
C GLU A 278 12.80 -16.06 6.86
N PHE A 279 12.70 -14.90 6.19
CA PHE A 279 12.83 -14.80 4.72
C PHE A 279 14.04 -14.01 4.24
N GLY A 280 14.71 -13.25 5.11
CA GLY A 280 15.96 -12.54 4.82
C GLY A 280 17.20 -13.43 4.94
N ALA A 281 18.35 -12.91 4.51
CA ALA A 281 19.64 -13.56 4.73
C ALA A 281 19.91 -13.69 6.24
N LYS A 282 20.56 -14.80 6.65
CA LYS A 282 20.85 -15.04 8.07
C LYS A 282 21.83 -14.00 8.59
N GLU A 283 21.71 -13.64 9.88
CA GLU A 283 22.56 -12.63 10.50
C GLU A 283 24.06 -12.89 10.33
N LYS A 284 24.48 -14.16 10.46
CA LYS A 284 25.88 -14.58 10.23
C LYS A 284 26.35 -14.33 8.79
N ASP A 285 25.47 -14.55 7.82
CA ASP A 285 25.78 -14.35 6.40
C ASP A 285 25.93 -12.85 6.11
N LEU A 286 25.05 -12.03 6.70
CA LEU A 286 25.11 -10.56 6.61
C LEU A 286 26.38 -9.98 7.24
N GLU A 287 26.79 -10.48 8.40
CA GLU A 287 28.02 -10.05 9.08
C GLU A 287 29.27 -10.36 8.23
N SER A 288 29.27 -11.50 7.55
CA SER A 288 30.39 -11.94 6.69
C SER A 288 30.47 -11.25 5.32
N MET A 289 29.55 -10.32 5.02
CA MET A 289 29.52 -9.65 3.72
C MET A 289 30.80 -8.82 3.47
N PRO A 290 31.33 -8.83 2.24
CA PRO A 290 32.50 -8.04 1.89
C PRO A 290 32.21 -6.54 1.97
N LEU A 291 33.20 -5.76 2.42
CA LEU A 291 33.13 -4.30 2.47
C LEU A 291 33.67 -3.71 1.16
N ALA A 292 32.96 -2.72 0.61
CA ALA A 292 33.48 -1.91 -0.48
C ALA A 292 34.59 -0.98 0.00
N ALA A 293 35.41 -0.50 -0.94
CA ALA A 293 36.29 0.63 -0.69
C ALA A 293 35.45 1.90 -0.48
N GLN A 294 35.86 2.75 0.46
CA GLN A 294 35.27 4.08 0.66
C GLN A 294 35.47 4.93 -0.61
N PRO A 295 34.40 5.46 -1.23
CA PRO A 295 34.53 6.36 -2.37
C PRO A 295 35.29 7.63 -1.98
N LYS A 296 36.29 8.03 -2.76
CA LYS A 296 37.17 9.18 -2.43
C LYS A 296 36.43 10.52 -2.54
N THR A 297 35.39 10.55 -3.36
CA THR A 297 34.57 11.74 -3.61
C THR A 297 33.48 11.99 -2.56
N MET A 298 33.28 11.05 -1.63
CA MET A 298 32.36 11.21 -0.49
C MET A 298 33.04 12.00 0.63
N ALA A 299 32.39 13.07 1.10
CA ALA A 299 32.84 13.82 2.28
C ALA A 299 32.53 13.07 3.59
N ALA A 300 31.44 12.29 3.61
CA ALA A 300 31.04 11.52 4.78
C ALA A 300 31.70 10.14 4.83
N GLN A 301 32.24 9.80 6.00
CA GLN A 301 32.79 8.47 6.27
C GLN A 301 31.65 7.46 6.45
N LEU A 302 31.62 6.42 5.62
CA LEU A 302 30.60 5.38 5.70
C LEU A 302 30.91 4.41 6.84
N LEU A 303 29.86 3.92 7.49
CA LEU A 303 29.97 2.89 8.52
C LEU A 303 30.25 1.51 7.88
N PRO A 304 30.78 0.53 8.63
CA PRO A 304 31.11 -0.80 8.08
C PRO A 304 29.94 -1.46 7.37
N TYR A 305 28.74 -1.44 7.97
CA TYR A 305 27.55 -1.98 7.32
C TYR A 305 27.17 -1.17 6.06
N GLN A 306 27.36 0.15 6.04
CA GLN A 306 27.09 0.95 4.84
C GLN A 306 28.05 0.61 3.70
N LEU A 307 29.30 0.26 4.00
CA LEU A 307 30.26 -0.25 3.02
C LEU A 307 29.91 -1.66 2.53
N GLN A 308 29.38 -2.52 3.39
CA GLN A 308 28.80 -3.81 2.95
C GLN A 308 27.59 -3.60 2.04
N ALA A 309 26.76 -2.61 2.35
CA ALA A 309 25.64 -2.21 1.51
C ALA A 309 26.14 -1.78 0.13
N LEU A 310 27.10 -0.85 0.10
CA LEU A 310 27.69 -0.36 -1.14
C LEU A 310 28.26 -1.50 -1.99
N GLN A 311 28.96 -2.46 -1.39
CA GLN A 311 29.48 -3.61 -2.11
C GLN A 311 28.36 -4.47 -2.71
N TRP A 312 27.31 -4.72 -1.93
CA TRP A 312 26.13 -5.44 -2.41
C TRP A 312 25.43 -4.69 -3.54
N LEU A 313 25.23 -3.38 -3.39
CA LEU A 313 24.62 -2.51 -4.37
C LEU A 313 25.38 -2.55 -5.71
N LEU A 314 26.71 -2.39 -5.67
CA LEU A 314 27.58 -2.49 -6.85
C LEU A 314 27.46 -3.86 -7.52
N SER A 315 27.44 -4.95 -6.74
CA SER A 315 27.29 -6.32 -7.28
C SER A 315 25.95 -6.54 -7.98
N LYS A 316 24.88 -5.88 -7.52
CA LYS A 316 23.54 -5.99 -8.10
C LYS A 316 23.32 -5.08 -9.30
N GLU A 317 24.11 -4.01 -9.48
CA GLU A 317 24.07 -3.23 -10.72
C GLU A 317 24.69 -3.99 -11.90
N SER A 318 25.61 -4.92 -11.62
CA SER A 318 26.26 -5.78 -12.62
C SER A 318 26.13 -7.27 -12.25
N PRO A 319 24.90 -7.81 -12.25
CA PRO A 319 24.68 -9.20 -11.87
C PRO A 319 25.32 -10.15 -12.90
N GLN A 320 25.91 -11.23 -12.43
CA GLN A 320 26.53 -12.26 -13.28
C GLN A 320 25.72 -13.55 -13.26
N LEU A 321 25.68 -14.23 -14.39
CA LEU A 321 25.04 -15.55 -14.48
C LEU A 321 25.81 -16.60 -13.66
N PRO A 322 25.13 -17.67 -13.20
CA PRO A 322 25.80 -18.75 -12.49
C PRO A 322 26.95 -19.33 -13.33
N PRO A 323 28.15 -19.53 -12.74
CA PRO A 323 29.30 -20.06 -13.48
C PRO A 323 29.05 -21.50 -13.95
N PRO A 324 29.69 -21.94 -15.06
CA PRO A 324 29.56 -23.31 -15.56
C PRO A 324 29.90 -24.35 -14.48
N GLY A 325 29.06 -25.36 -14.30
CA GLY A 325 29.28 -26.44 -13.33
C GLY A 325 28.92 -26.11 -11.88
N SER A 326 28.55 -24.87 -11.56
CA SER A 326 28.08 -24.50 -10.21
C SER A 326 26.64 -24.96 -9.94
N SER A 327 26.30 -25.10 -8.66
CA SER A 327 24.91 -25.29 -8.21
C SER A 327 24.21 -23.99 -7.86
N ASP A 328 24.86 -22.85 -8.13
CA ASP A 328 24.43 -21.55 -7.67
C ASP A 328 23.17 -21.10 -8.40
N VAL A 329 22.35 -20.34 -7.68
CA VAL A 329 21.12 -19.76 -8.20
C VAL A 329 21.24 -18.24 -8.10
N VAL A 330 21.16 -17.56 -9.24
CA VAL A 330 21.17 -16.10 -9.31
C VAL A 330 19.85 -15.64 -9.87
N GLN A 331 19.09 -14.84 -9.10
CA GLN A 331 17.78 -14.32 -9.52
C GLN A 331 16.83 -15.43 -10.02
N MET A 332 16.77 -16.54 -9.28
CA MET A 332 15.99 -17.74 -9.60
C MET A 332 16.49 -18.52 -10.83
N TRP A 333 17.57 -18.11 -11.50
CA TRP A 333 18.17 -18.86 -12.59
C TRP A 333 19.27 -19.79 -12.10
N ARG A 334 19.21 -21.05 -12.55
CA ARG A 334 20.26 -22.05 -12.38
C ARG A 334 20.79 -22.47 -13.73
N ARG A 335 22.11 -22.61 -13.84
CA ARG A 335 22.75 -23.17 -15.04
C ARG A 335 22.73 -24.70 -14.99
N SER A 336 22.42 -25.34 -16.13
CA SER A 336 22.46 -26.80 -16.21
C SER A 336 23.89 -27.33 -16.00
N ARG A 337 24.03 -28.41 -15.24
CA ARG A 337 25.33 -29.06 -14.97
C ARG A 337 25.89 -29.77 -16.19
N THR A 338 25.02 -30.26 -17.07
CA THR A 338 25.40 -31.07 -18.24
C THR A 338 25.53 -30.25 -19.51
N GLN A 339 24.82 -29.12 -19.60
CA GLN A 339 24.80 -28.27 -20.80
C GLN A 339 25.07 -26.81 -20.42
N PRO A 340 26.19 -26.22 -20.87
CA PRO A 340 26.60 -24.89 -20.43
C PRO A 340 25.66 -23.78 -20.93
N ASN A 341 24.93 -23.95 -22.04
CA ASN A 341 24.07 -22.90 -22.60
C ASN A 341 22.59 -23.11 -22.29
N VAL A 342 22.30 -23.80 -21.19
CA VAL A 342 20.93 -24.09 -20.75
C VAL A 342 20.73 -23.58 -19.34
N PHE A 343 19.72 -22.74 -19.18
CA PHE A 343 19.37 -22.09 -17.91
C PHE A 343 17.93 -22.43 -17.55
N THR A 344 17.69 -22.83 -16.31
CA THR A 344 16.37 -23.18 -15.80
C THR A 344 16.00 -22.24 -14.65
N ASN A 345 14.82 -21.65 -14.72
CA ASN A 345 14.27 -20.86 -13.63
C ASN A 345 13.65 -21.78 -12.57
N VAL A 346 14.09 -21.66 -11.32
CA VAL A 346 13.70 -22.55 -10.21
C VAL A 346 12.26 -22.31 -9.74
N ALA A 347 11.70 -21.11 -9.95
CA ALA A 347 10.32 -20.81 -9.56
C ALA A 347 9.31 -21.33 -10.59
N THR A 348 9.60 -21.20 -11.88
CA THR A 348 8.66 -21.53 -12.96
C THR A 348 8.98 -22.83 -13.70
N ASN A 349 10.13 -23.45 -13.41
CA ASN A 349 10.75 -24.57 -14.15
C ASN A 349 10.95 -24.31 -15.64
N TYR A 350 10.85 -23.05 -16.07
CA TYR A 350 11.07 -22.64 -17.45
C TYR A 350 12.54 -22.75 -17.81
N THR A 351 12.83 -23.32 -18.98
CA THR A 351 14.20 -23.50 -19.46
C THR A 351 14.43 -22.73 -20.76
N ILE A 352 15.50 -21.94 -20.79
CA ILE A 352 16.01 -21.26 -21.98
C ILE A 352 17.23 -22.02 -22.49
N GLN A 353 17.32 -22.21 -23.81
CA GLN A 353 18.46 -22.83 -24.48
C GLN A 353 19.06 -21.87 -25.51
N GLY A 354 20.38 -21.76 -25.52
CA GLY A 354 21.12 -21.00 -26.54
C GLY A 354 21.08 -19.47 -26.40
N ILE A 355 20.28 -18.94 -25.48
CA ILE A 355 20.22 -17.50 -25.15
C ILE A 355 20.43 -17.35 -23.64
N GLU A 356 21.23 -16.37 -23.25
CA GLU A 356 21.45 -16.02 -21.86
C GLU A 356 20.24 -15.27 -21.29
N PRO A 357 19.73 -15.65 -20.09
CA PRO A 357 18.60 -14.95 -19.50
C PRO A 357 19.02 -13.53 -19.08
N GLU A 358 18.15 -12.55 -19.36
CA GLU A 358 18.34 -11.19 -18.87
C GLU A 358 18.20 -11.16 -17.36
N LEU A 359 19.21 -10.64 -16.67
CA LEU A 359 19.19 -10.45 -15.23
C LEU A 359 18.74 -9.01 -14.91
N ALA A 360 17.90 -8.87 -13.90
CA ALA A 360 17.50 -7.57 -13.38
C ALA A 360 18.70 -6.85 -12.77
N SER A 361 18.95 -5.60 -13.17
CA SER A 361 20.00 -4.78 -12.56
C SER A 361 19.40 -3.92 -11.45
N GLY A 362 19.92 -4.07 -10.24
CA GLY A 362 19.43 -3.43 -9.02
C GLY A 362 18.68 -4.40 -8.09
N GLY A 363 17.83 -3.87 -7.21
CA GLY A 363 17.20 -4.63 -6.14
C GLY A 363 16.42 -3.78 -5.12
N ILE A 364 16.13 -4.39 -3.97
CA ILE A 364 15.38 -3.79 -2.86
C ILE A 364 16.34 -3.56 -1.69
N LEU A 365 16.47 -2.31 -1.25
CA LEU A 365 17.18 -1.95 -0.02
C LEU A 365 16.14 -1.72 1.08
N ALA A 366 15.96 -2.74 1.89
CA ALA A 366 14.91 -2.87 2.90
C ALA A 366 15.40 -2.69 4.34
N ASP A 367 16.51 -1.97 4.52
CA ASP A 367 17.06 -1.65 5.83
C ASP A 367 16.10 -0.87 6.73
N ASP A 368 16.20 -1.08 8.04
CA ASP A 368 15.45 -0.34 9.05
C ASP A 368 15.60 1.17 8.87
N MET A 369 14.54 1.89 9.25
CA MET A 369 14.51 3.35 9.11
C MET A 369 15.59 4.00 9.97
N GLY A 370 16.42 4.85 9.38
CA GLY A 370 17.51 5.52 10.11
C GLY A 370 18.89 4.85 10.03
N LEU A 371 19.03 3.72 9.34
CA LEU A 371 20.35 3.13 9.02
C LEU A 371 21.13 3.88 7.93
N GLY A 372 20.48 4.77 7.18
CA GLY A 372 21.14 5.64 6.21
C GLY A 372 21.00 5.23 4.74
N LYS A 373 19.89 4.58 4.34
CA LYS A 373 19.58 4.19 2.95
C LYS A 373 19.86 5.29 1.90
N THR A 374 19.54 6.54 2.21
CA THR A 374 19.81 7.70 1.35
C THR A 374 21.31 7.87 1.10
N VAL A 375 22.13 7.79 2.16
CA VAL A 375 23.60 7.92 2.08
C VAL A 375 24.20 6.73 1.33
N GLU A 376 23.67 5.52 1.54
CA GLU A 376 24.07 4.32 0.79
C GLU A 376 23.79 4.49 -0.71
N MET A 377 22.65 5.06 -1.09
CA MET A 377 22.37 5.40 -2.49
C MET A 377 23.25 6.50 -3.07
N ILE A 378 23.52 7.56 -2.31
CA ILE A 378 24.46 8.60 -2.73
C ILE A 378 25.84 7.98 -2.96
N SER A 379 26.30 7.10 -2.05
CA SER A 379 27.58 6.41 -2.18
C SER A 379 27.67 5.53 -3.44
N LEU A 380 26.56 4.88 -3.83
CA LEU A 380 26.48 4.11 -5.07
C LEU A 380 26.62 5.02 -6.31
N ILE A 381 25.92 6.15 -6.32
CA ILE A 381 25.99 7.13 -7.43
C ILE A 381 27.44 7.63 -7.58
N MET A 382 28.11 7.94 -6.47
CA MET A 382 29.49 8.40 -6.46
C MET A 382 30.49 7.31 -6.88
N ALA A 383 30.34 6.09 -6.36
CA ALA A 383 31.21 4.97 -6.69
C ALA A 383 31.12 4.59 -8.18
N ASP A 384 29.92 4.57 -8.76
CA ASP A 384 29.75 4.32 -10.21
C ASP A 384 30.38 5.43 -11.05
N ARG A 385 30.29 6.69 -10.61
CA ARG A 385 30.96 7.81 -11.30
C ARG A 385 32.48 7.64 -11.30
N GLU A 386 33.08 7.22 -10.19
CA GLU A 386 34.51 6.93 -10.10
C GLU A 386 34.91 5.77 -11.02
N LEU A 387 34.16 4.68 -11.01
CA LEU A 387 34.39 3.52 -11.90
C LEU A 387 34.29 3.90 -13.38
N MET A 388 33.33 4.76 -13.73
CA MET A 388 33.04 5.18 -15.10
C MET A 388 33.91 6.35 -15.58
N SER A 389 34.62 7.05 -14.70
CA SER A 389 35.59 8.09 -15.07
C SER A 389 36.76 7.52 -15.90
N ASN A 390 36.99 6.21 -15.82
CA ASN A 390 37.93 5.45 -16.65
C ASN A 390 37.32 4.94 -17.96
N ALA A 391 36.02 5.17 -18.20
CA ALA A 391 35.29 4.81 -19.42
C ALA A 391 35.08 6.04 -20.32
N ALA A 392 34.69 5.82 -21.58
CA ALA A 392 34.51 6.89 -22.56
C ALA A 392 33.51 7.99 -22.08
N PRO A 393 33.74 9.27 -22.41
CA PRO A 393 32.81 10.36 -22.09
C PRO A 393 31.41 10.07 -22.65
N GLY A 394 30.37 10.18 -21.81
CA GLY A 394 28.96 9.93 -22.19
C GLY A 394 28.37 8.60 -21.71
N THR A 395 29.13 7.75 -21.00
CA THR A 395 28.63 6.44 -20.52
C THR A 395 27.78 6.54 -19.24
N SER A 396 27.94 7.61 -18.44
CA SER A 396 27.19 7.84 -17.20
C SER A 396 25.87 8.54 -17.48
N GLY A 397 24.81 7.77 -17.72
CA GLY A 397 23.46 8.32 -17.78
C GLY A 397 23.02 8.92 -16.41
N PRO A 398 22.00 9.78 -16.40
CA PRO A 398 21.48 10.41 -15.19
C PRO A 398 20.73 9.42 -14.28
N THR A 399 20.71 9.69 -12.97
CA THR A 399 19.90 8.95 -11.98
C THR A 399 18.59 9.68 -11.70
N LEU A 400 17.45 9.01 -11.87
CA LEU A 400 16.13 9.52 -11.51
C LEU A 400 15.74 9.02 -10.12
N ILE A 401 15.34 9.92 -9.23
CA ILE A 401 14.84 9.60 -7.90
C ILE A 401 13.36 9.99 -7.84
N MET A 402 12.50 9.01 -7.64
CA MET A 402 11.08 9.20 -7.37
C MET A 402 10.88 9.15 -5.87
N SER A 403 10.36 10.22 -5.29
CA SER A 403 10.19 10.33 -3.84
C SER A 403 8.89 11.08 -3.51
N PRO A 404 8.28 10.86 -2.33
CA PRO A 404 7.16 11.70 -1.89
C PRO A 404 7.54 13.19 -1.93
N LEU A 405 6.58 14.07 -2.22
CA LEU A 405 6.80 15.53 -2.32
C LEU A 405 7.54 16.09 -1.09
N SER A 406 7.24 15.51 0.05
CA SER A 406 7.78 15.89 1.34
C SER A 406 9.29 15.68 1.49
N VAL A 407 9.85 14.60 0.93
CA VAL A 407 11.28 14.23 1.10
C VAL A 407 12.17 14.73 -0.04
N MET A 408 11.60 15.39 -1.06
CA MET A 408 12.38 15.85 -2.22
C MET A 408 13.54 16.78 -1.85
N SER A 409 13.30 17.77 -0.98
CA SER A 409 14.33 18.71 -0.53
C SER A 409 15.41 18.05 0.32
N ASN A 410 15.05 16.99 1.05
CA ASN A 410 15.99 16.21 1.83
C ASN A 410 17.02 15.53 0.92
N TRP A 411 16.65 15.00 -0.24
CA TRP A 411 17.60 14.42 -1.20
C TRP A 411 18.66 15.43 -1.65
N SER A 412 18.25 16.63 -2.09
CA SER A 412 19.19 17.67 -2.51
C SER A 412 20.13 18.08 -1.37
N SER A 413 19.59 18.30 -0.17
CA SER A 413 20.37 18.70 1.02
C SER A 413 21.36 17.61 1.46
N GLN A 414 20.96 16.33 1.39
CA GLN A 414 21.82 15.20 1.76
C GLN A 414 22.95 15.02 0.75
N ILE A 415 22.69 15.20 -0.55
CA ILE A 415 23.73 15.17 -1.59
C ILE A 415 24.76 16.26 -1.33
N GLU A 416 24.32 17.50 -1.09
CA GLU A 416 25.21 18.63 -0.79
C GLU A 416 26.04 18.39 0.49
N ARG A 417 25.46 17.77 1.51
CA ARG A 417 26.13 17.48 2.79
C ARG A 417 27.15 16.35 2.71
N HIS A 418 26.87 15.31 1.92
CA HIS A 418 27.64 14.07 1.94
C HIS A 418 28.69 13.94 0.82
N VAL A 419 28.62 14.79 -0.20
CA VAL A 419 29.57 14.82 -1.32
C VAL A 419 30.57 15.97 -1.14
N HIS A 420 31.84 15.75 -1.50
CA HIS A 420 32.84 16.82 -1.44
C HIS A 420 32.47 17.96 -2.41
N PRO A 421 32.59 19.25 -2.04
CA PRO A 421 32.22 20.37 -2.90
C PRO A 421 32.87 20.34 -4.29
N ASP A 422 34.14 19.92 -4.36
CA ASP A 422 34.90 19.81 -5.62
C ASP A 422 34.37 18.74 -6.59
N HIS A 423 33.55 17.81 -6.08
CA HIS A 423 32.94 16.71 -6.83
C HIS A 423 31.41 16.72 -6.76
N GLY A 424 30.82 17.88 -6.43
CA GLY A 424 29.38 18.05 -6.28
C GLY A 424 28.58 17.47 -7.46
N LEU A 425 27.45 16.84 -7.14
CA LEU A 425 26.49 16.35 -8.14
C LEU A 425 25.54 17.49 -8.52
N ARG A 426 25.26 17.64 -9.81
CA ARG A 426 24.28 18.60 -10.31
C ARG A 426 22.88 17.99 -10.16
N VAL A 427 22.11 18.51 -9.21
CA VAL A 427 20.77 18.00 -8.88
C VAL A 427 19.69 18.89 -9.50
N LEU A 428 18.74 18.29 -10.21
CA LEU A 428 17.54 18.96 -10.74
C LEU A 428 16.30 18.52 -9.97
N THR A 429 15.63 19.46 -9.30
CA THR A 429 14.31 19.24 -8.71
C THR A 429 13.22 19.46 -9.76
N TYR A 430 12.54 18.39 -10.17
CA TYR A 430 11.53 18.41 -11.22
C TYR A 430 10.12 18.14 -10.66
N HIS A 431 9.38 19.21 -10.39
CA HIS A 431 8.01 19.15 -9.84
C HIS A 431 7.23 20.44 -10.16
N GLY A 432 5.90 20.39 -10.07
CA GLY A 432 5.01 21.57 -10.12
C GLY A 432 4.45 21.94 -11.50
N THR A 433 3.56 22.94 -11.52
CA THR A 433 2.78 23.35 -12.71
C THR A 433 3.56 24.19 -13.72
N ARG A 434 4.62 24.88 -13.30
CA ARG A 434 5.50 25.71 -14.15
C ARG A 434 6.78 24.98 -14.61
N LYS A 435 6.81 23.65 -14.52
CA LYS A 435 7.97 22.85 -14.94
C LYS A 435 8.24 23.00 -16.44
N LYS A 436 9.50 23.24 -16.81
CA LYS A 436 9.92 23.20 -18.22
C LYS A 436 10.04 21.74 -18.66
N PRO A 437 9.54 21.35 -19.84
CA PRO A 437 9.65 19.98 -20.31
C PRO A 437 11.12 19.54 -20.36
N ILE A 438 11.39 18.36 -19.80
CA ILE A 438 12.72 17.76 -19.84
C ILE A 438 12.89 17.00 -21.15
N ASN A 439 14.06 17.15 -21.79
CA ASN A 439 14.50 16.37 -22.95
C ASN A 439 15.88 15.75 -22.67
N PRO A 440 16.32 14.70 -23.39
CA PRO A 440 17.62 14.05 -23.17
C PRO A 440 18.79 15.03 -23.10
N LYS A 441 18.88 15.97 -24.04
CA LYS A 441 19.90 17.04 -24.07
C LYS A 441 19.93 17.93 -22.83
N THR A 442 18.77 18.16 -22.21
CA THR A 442 18.71 18.98 -20.98
C THR A 442 19.15 18.19 -19.76
N VAL A 443 18.93 16.86 -19.75
CA VAL A 443 19.31 16.01 -18.62
C VAL A 443 20.79 15.65 -18.63
N GLU A 444 21.47 15.68 -19.79
CA GLU A 444 22.93 15.50 -19.85
C GLU A 444 23.71 16.50 -18.96
N ASN A 445 23.12 17.64 -18.65
CA ASN A 445 23.69 18.64 -17.74
C ASN A 445 23.47 18.35 -16.25
N TYR A 446 22.76 17.28 -15.90
CA TYR A 446 22.43 16.91 -14.53
C TYR A 446 22.81 15.46 -14.25
N ASP A 447 23.31 15.22 -13.05
CA ASP A 447 23.73 13.88 -12.64
C ASP A 447 22.58 13.17 -11.91
N VAL A 448 21.75 13.94 -11.19
CA VAL A 448 20.59 13.46 -10.45
C VAL A 448 19.36 14.31 -10.75
N VAL A 449 18.22 13.68 -10.99
CA VAL A 449 16.91 14.33 -11.11
C VAL A 449 15.99 13.80 -10.03
N VAL A 450 15.40 14.67 -9.23
CA VAL A 450 14.46 14.30 -8.16
C VAL A 450 13.05 14.74 -8.57
N THR A 451 12.09 13.82 -8.56
CA THR A 451 10.69 14.05 -8.96
C THR A 451 9.73 13.36 -8.00
N THR A 452 8.43 13.68 -8.09
CA THR A 452 7.37 12.97 -7.35
C THR A 452 6.73 11.85 -8.15
N TYR A 453 6.12 10.89 -7.45
CA TYR A 453 5.29 9.84 -8.03
C TYR A 453 4.13 10.41 -8.87
N GLU A 454 3.49 11.48 -8.38
CA GLU A 454 2.39 12.18 -9.04
C GLU A 454 2.84 12.82 -10.35
N THR A 455 4.06 13.37 -10.38
CA THR A 455 4.62 14.00 -11.58
C THR A 455 4.88 12.97 -12.68
N VAL A 456 5.45 11.81 -12.30
CA VAL A 456 5.68 10.70 -13.24
C VAL A 456 4.36 10.15 -13.77
N MET A 457 3.38 9.95 -12.88
CA MET A 457 2.03 9.52 -13.25
C MET A 457 1.36 10.52 -14.21
N SER A 458 1.33 11.80 -13.85
CA SER A 458 0.71 12.86 -14.65
C SER A 458 1.35 12.96 -16.04
N GLU A 459 2.67 12.79 -16.14
CA GLU A 459 3.33 12.76 -17.45
C GLU A 459 2.99 11.51 -18.24
N TYR A 460 2.96 10.34 -17.62
CA TYR A 460 2.65 9.09 -18.30
C TYR A 460 1.21 9.05 -18.82
N TRP A 461 0.24 9.63 -18.12
CA TRP A 461 -1.16 9.61 -18.56
C TRP A 461 -1.59 10.88 -19.31
N GLY A 462 -0.87 11.99 -19.16
CA GLY A 462 -1.21 13.28 -19.78
C GLY A 462 -2.36 14.03 -19.10
N LYS A 463 -2.71 15.22 -19.64
CA LYS A 463 -3.77 16.11 -19.11
C LYS A 463 -5.20 15.77 -19.57
N THR A 464 -5.42 14.68 -20.29
CA THR A 464 -6.74 14.30 -20.83
C THR A 464 -7.24 13.02 -20.18
N PRO A 465 -8.26 13.07 -19.29
CA PRO A 465 -8.97 11.89 -18.79
C PRO A 465 -10.12 11.45 -19.73
N LYS A 466 -10.18 11.96 -20.97
CA LYS A 466 -11.32 11.73 -21.86
C LYS A 466 -10.92 10.74 -22.95
N THR A 467 -11.55 9.57 -22.91
CA THR A 467 -11.49 8.42 -23.83
C THR A 467 -10.41 7.39 -23.49
N GLY A 468 -10.87 6.18 -23.16
CA GLY A 468 -10.06 4.99 -22.88
C GLY A 468 -9.20 4.58 -24.08
N LYS A 469 -8.10 5.29 -24.27
CA LYS A 469 -7.04 4.92 -25.20
C LYS A 469 -5.94 4.21 -24.43
N ALA A 470 -5.42 3.16 -25.04
CA ALA A 470 -4.30 2.35 -24.60
C ALA A 470 -3.13 3.19 -24.05
N PRO A 471 -2.33 2.63 -23.13
CA PRO A 471 -1.15 3.30 -22.60
C PRO A 471 -0.28 3.86 -23.74
N PRO A 472 0.19 5.11 -23.62
CA PRO A 472 0.97 5.77 -24.67
C PRO A 472 2.31 5.07 -24.90
N SER A 473 2.69 4.91 -26.16
CA SER A 473 3.97 4.30 -26.56
C SER A 473 5.16 5.04 -25.95
N VAL A 474 6.14 4.28 -25.47
CA VAL A 474 7.44 4.73 -24.94
C VAL A 474 8.52 4.16 -25.89
N PRO A 475 9.53 4.94 -26.33
CA PRO A 475 9.94 6.25 -25.84
C PRO A 475 9.07 7.42 -26.31
N ARG A 476 8.97 8.46 -25.48
CA ARG A 476 8.28 9.71 -25.84
C ARG A 476 9.21 10.72 -26.50
N ALA A 477 8.62 11.68 -27.22
CA ALA A 477 9.37 12.79 -27.80
C ALA A 477 9.91 13.78 -26.74
N SER A 478 9.26 13.90 -25.58
CA SER A 478 9.66 14.77 -24.48
C SER A 478 9.15 14.26 -23.13
N GLY A 479 9.68 14.82 -22.05
CA GLY A 479 9.37 14.47 -20.66
C GLY A 479 10.22 13.32 -20.12
N LEU A 480 9.86 12.83 -18.93
CA LEU A 480 10.65 11.81 -18.22
C LEU A 480 10.75 10.47 -18.98
N PHE A 481 9.78 10.17 -19.84
CA PHE A 481 9.73 8.96 -20.68
C PHE A 481 10.45 9.11 -22.03
N SER A 482 11.11 10.24 -22.27
CA SER A 482 12.00 10.43 -23.44
C SER A 482 13.46 10.10 -23.12
N VAL A 483 13.80 9.96 -21.84
CA VAL A 483 15.17 9.81 -21.33
C VAL A 483 15.44 8.35 -20.97
N ASN A 484 16.61 7.85 -21.36
CA ASN A 484 17.10 6.54 -20.92
C ASN A 484 17.96 6.72 -19.66
N TRP A 485 17.41 6.34 -18.50
CA TRP A 485 18.03 6.58 -17.21
C TRP A 485 19.12 5.54 -16.90
N ARG A 486 20.21 5.95 -16.26
CA ARG A 486 21.21 5.01 -15.71
C ARG A 486 20.64 4.23 -14.54
N ARG A 487 19.86 4.92 -13.70
CA ARG A 487 19.17 4.39 -12.53
C ARG A 487 17.80 5.04 -12.38
N VAL A 488 16.83 4.26 -11.93
CA VAL A 488 15.61 4.78 -11.30
C VAL A 488 15.56 4.26 -9.88
N VAL A 489 15.46 5.17 -8.92
CA VAL A 489 15.37 4.89 -7.48
C VAL A 489 13.98 5.28 -7.00
N LEU A 490 13.26 4.34 -6.41
CA LEU A 490 11.99 4.58 -5.73
C LEU A 490 12.26 4.74 -4.25
N ASP A 491 12.14 5.95 -3.73
CA ASP A 491 12.15 6.21 -2.30
C ASP A 491 10.76 6.04 -1.71
N GLU A 492 10.66 5.37 -0.56
CA GLU A 492 9.40 4.90 0.01
C GLU A 492 8.57 4.06 -1.01
N GLY A 493 9.21 3.02 -1.56
CA GLY A 493 8.66 2.21 -2.66
C GLY A 493 7.31 1.53 -2.39
N HIS A 494 6.83 1.52 -1.16
CA HIS A 494 5.48 1.08 -0.82
C HIS A 494 4.37 1.92 -1.49
N ASN A 495 4.69 3.12 -2.00
CA ASN A 495 3.79 3.96 -2.80
C ASN A 495 3.28 3.27 -4.07
N ILE A 496 4.02 2.27 -4.60
CA ILE A 496 3.62 1.51 -5.80
C ILE A 496 3.11 0.10 -5.47
N ARG A 497 2.71 -0.19 -4.22
CA ARG A 497 2.29 -1.54 -3.78
C ARG A 497 1.19 -2.17 -4.64
N ASN A 498 0.28 -1.36 -5.20
CA ASN A 498 -0.76 -1.85 -6.10
C ASN A 498 -0.25 -1.83 -7.55
N PRO A 499 -0.01 -2.99 -8.19
CA PRO A 499 0.53 -3.07 -9.56
C PRO A 499 -0.42 -2.51 -10.63
N ALA A 500 -1.73 -2.40 -10.33
CA ALA A 500 -2.73 -1.85 -11.23
C ALA A 500 -2.87 -0.32 -11.11
N SER A 501 -2.30 0.28 -10.05
CA SER A 501 -2.39 1.74 -9.85
C SER A 501 -1.70 2.50 -10.97
N ARG A 502 -2.26 3.66 -11.32
CA ARG A 502 -1.71 4.56 -12.35
C ARG A 502 -0.26 4.97 -12.05
N LYS A 503 0.09 5.15 -10.77
CA LYS A 503 1.45 5.45 -10.29
C LYS A 503 2.40 4.27 -10.53
N ALA A 504 2.01 3.04 -10.17
CA ALA A 504 2.84 1.84 -10.38
C ALA A 504 3.07 1.56 -11.86
N VAL A 505 2.01 1.63 -12.68
CA VAL A 505 2.11 1.45 -14.13
C VAL A 505 3.07 2.47 -14.72
N ALA A 506 2.95 3.76 -14.36
CA ALA A 506 3.86 4.80 -14.86
C ALA A 506 5.32 4.53 -14.46
N ALA A 507 5.59 4.11 -13.22
CA ALA A 507 6.94 3.82 -12.74
C ALA A 507 7.61 2.65 -13.48
N VAL A 508 6.87 1.57 -13.78
CA VAL A 508 7.36 0.39 -14.50
C VAL A 508 7.79 0.74 -15.95
N HIS A 509 7.11 1.71 -16.57
CA HIS A 509 7.35 2.11 -17.96
C HIS A 509 8.51 3.09 -18.15
N LEU A 510 9.09 3.63 -17.07
CA LEU A 510 10.31 4.44 -17.16
C LEU A 510 11.45 3.60 -17.74
N MET A 511 12.21 4.11 -18.71
CA MET A 511 13.34 3.40 -19.31
C MET A 511 14.58 3.56 -18.43
N ALA A 512 15.13 2.46 -17.91
CA ALA A 512 16.28 2.52 -17.02
C ALA A 512 17.15 1.27 -17.12
N LYS A 513 18.47 1.45 -16.99
CA LYS A 513 19.43 0.32 -16.91
C LYS A 513 19.35 -0.39 -15.56
N SER A 514 19.40 0.33 -14.45
CA SER A 514 19.30 -0.22 -13.09
C SER A 514 18.09 0.32 -12.33
N ARG A 515 17.50 -0.48 -11.45
CA ARG A 515 16.28 -0.14 -10.71
C ARG A 515 16.42 -0.45 -9.23
N TRP A 516 16.16 0.54 -8.40
CA TRP A 516 16.31 0.44 -6.96
C TRP A 516 15.00 0.78 -6.25
N VAL A 517 14.67 0.00 -5.23
CA VAL A 517 13.54 0.27 -4.35
C VAL A 517 14.07 0.45 -2.93
N LEU A 518 13.84 1.61 -2.34
CA LEU A 518 14.15 1.90 -0.94
C LEU A 518 12.84 1.87 -0.16
N THR A 519 12.75 1.02 0.86
CA THR A 519 11.56 0.94 1.72
C THR A 519 11.95 0.39 3.09
N GLY A 520 11.36 0.86 4.18
CA GLY A 520 11.53 0.19 5.48
C GLY A 520 10.74 -1.12 5.57
N THR A 521 9.65 -1.23 4.81
CA THR A 521 8.69 -2.33 4.88
C THR A 521 8.39 -2.84 3.46
N PRO A 522 9.16 -3.82 2.95
CA PRO A 522 8.96 -4.32 1.58
C PRO A 522 7.65 -5.10 1.40
N ILE A 523 7.07 -5.61 2.49
CA ILE A 523 5.77 -6.28 2.53
C ILE A 523 4.99 -5.61 3.66
N ILE A 524 3.85 -4.99 3.34
CA ILE A 524 3.03 -4.29 4.34
C ILE A 524 1.84 -5.16 4.74
N ASN A 525 1.08 -5.63 3.75
CA ASN A 525 -0.16 -6.35 3.98
C ASN A 525 -0.22 -7.69 3.25
N THR A 526 0.30 -7.76 2.02
CA THR A 526 0.14 -8.96 1.18
C THR A 526 1.37 -9.22 0.32
N LEU A 527 1.54 -10.46 -0.15
CA LEU A 527 2.57 -10.80 -1.14
C LEU A 527 2.32 -10.16 -2.53
N LYS A 528 1.16 -9.54 -2.76
CA LYS A 528 0.91 -8.73 -3.96
C LYS A 528 1.75 -7.45 -3.94
N ASP A 529 2.03 -6.91 -2.75
CA ASP A 529 2.90 -5.74 -2.57
C ASP A 529 4.29 -6.05 -3.16
N LEU A 530 4.83 -7.23 -2.85
CA LEU A 530 6.10 -7.73 -3.37
C LEU A 530 6.07 -7.92 -4.90
N TYR A 531 4.98 -8.44 -5.46
CA TYR A 531 4.83 -8.59 -6.92
C TYR A 531 4.99 -7.24 -7.65
N SER A 532 4.41 -6.17 -7.12
CA SER A 532 4.54 -4.85 -7.74
C SER A 532 6.00 -4.38 -7.80
N LEU A 533 6.76 -4.62 -6.72
CA LEU A 533 8.19 -4.31 -6.67
C LEU A 533 8.99 -5.17 -7.66
N ILE A 534 8.69 -6.47 -7.76
CA ILE A 534 9.34 -7.39 -8.71
C ILE A 534 9.05 -7.00 -10.15
N LYS A 535 7.81 -6.62 -10.45
CA LYS A 535 7.42 -6.11 -11.78
C LYS A 535 8.18 -4.83 -12.11
N PHE A 536 8.36 -3.93 -11.16
CA PHE A 536 9.20 -2.75 -11.33
C PHE A 536 10.66 -3.12 -11.61
N LEU A 537 11.24 -4.06 -10.85
CA LEU A 537 12.62 -4.52 -11.04
C LEU A 537 12.85 -5.27 -12.37
N ARG A 538 11.78 -5.72 -13.04
CA ARG A 538 11.81 -6.51 -14.29
C ARG A 538 12.54 -7.85 -14.13
N LEU A 539 12.23 -8.58 -13.06
CA LEU A 539 12.78 -9.91 -12.86
C LEU A 539 12.29 -10.87 -13.95
N SER A 540 13.22 -11.54 -14.64
CA SER A 540 12.91 -12.42 -15.76
C SER A 540 12.44 -13.81 -15.32
N GLY A 541 12.09 -14.66 -16.30
CA GLY A 541 11.55 -16.00 -16.05
C GLY A 541 10.04 -16.01 -15.78
N GLY A 542 9.33 -14.96 -16.23
CA GLY A 542 7.88 -14.79 -16.15
C GLY A 542 7.35 -14.33 -14.80
N LEU A 543 8.24 -14.01 -13.85
CA LEU A 543 7.87 -13.52 -12.52
C LEU A 543 7.34 -12.07 -12.57
N ASP A 544 7.51 -11.39 -13.69
CA ASP A 544 6.92 -10.10 -14.04
C ASP A 544 5.42 -10.17 -14.36
N ARG A 545 4.86 -11.38 -14.48
CA ARG A 545 3.44 -11.64 -14.77
C ARG A 545 2.70 -12.12 -13.55
N PHE A 546 1.51 -11.59 -13.33
CA PHE A 546 0.77 -11.83 -12.10
C PHE A 546 0.28 -13.28 -12.01
N GLU A 547 -0.19 -13.86 -13.11
CA GLU A 547 -0.74 -15.23 -13.12
C GLU A 547 0.34 -16.24 -12.75
N ILE A 548 1.54 -16.07 -13.30
CA ILE A 548 2.70 -16.91 -13.05
C ILE A 548 3.21 -16.67 -11.63
N PHE A 549 3.39 -15.42 -11.20
CA PHE A 549 3.86 -15.11 -9.86
C PHE A 549 2.89 -15.62 -8.77
N ASN A 550 1.57 -15.50 -9.01
CA ASN A 550 0.54 -16.02 -8.14
C ASN A 550 0.60 -17.55 -8.04
N GLY A 551 0.72 -18.26 -9.17
CA GLY A 551 0.79 -19.73 -9.20
C GLY A 551 2.09 -20.29 -8.60
N ALA A 552 3.24 -19.66 -8.87
CA ALA A 552 4.55 -20.14 -8.45
C ALA A 552 4.91 -19.78 -7.00
N ILE A 553 4.54 -18.58 -6.54
CA ILE A 553 4.97 -18.06 -5.24
C ILE A 553 3.78 -17.86 -4.31
N ILE A 554 2.83 -17.01 -4.71
CA ILE A 554 1.88 -16.51 -3.72
C ILE A 554 0.91 -17.58 -3.24
N ARG A 555 0.32 -18.35 -4.15
CA ARG A 555 -0.62 -19.40 -3.76
C ARG A 555 0.07 -20.50 -2.94
N PRO A 556 1.23 -21.05 -3.33
CA PRO A 556 1.96 -22.00 -2.49
C PRO A 556 2.23 -21.48 -1.07
N VAL A 557 2.63 -20.22 -0.92
CA VAL A 557 2.85 -19.59 0.40
C VAL A 557 1.54 -19.46 1.18
N ASN A 558 0.47 -18.95 0.57
CA ASN A 558 -0.85 -18.81 1.21
C ASN A 558 -1.47 -20.16 1.61
N HIS A 559 -1.06 -21.25 0.96
CA HIS A 559 -1.49 -22.61 1.28
C HIS A 559 -0.52 -23.34 2.23
N ALA A 560 0.52 -22.65 2.72
CA ALA A 560 1.57 -23.18 3.59
C ALA A 560 2.30 -24.41 3.00
N GLU A 561 2.48 -24.42 1.67
CA GLU A 561 3.29 -25.45 1.01
C GLU A 561 4.79 -25.21 1.29
N PRO A 562 5.55 -26.22 1.76
CA PRO A 562 6.96 -26.04 2.13
C PRO A 562 7.84 -25.50 1.00
N ASN A 563 7.55 -25.85 -0.25
CA ASN A 563 8.30 -25.35 -1.40
C ASN A 563 8.06 -23.86 -1.65
N GLY A 564 6.87 -23.34 -1.32
CA GLY A 564 6.52 -21.93 -1.52
C GLY A 564 7.33 -20.99 -0.65
N SER A 565 7.47 -21.31 0.65
CA SER A 565 8.27 -20.51 1.58
C SER A 565 9.76 -20.53 1.23
N VAL A 566 10.28 -21.68 0.82
CA VAL A 566 11.68 -21.82 0.35
C VAL A 566 11.92 -20.97 -0.91
N LEU A 567 11.00 -21.00 -1.89
CA LEU A 567 11.12 -20.17 -3.09
C LEU A 567 11.05 -18.68 -2.76
N LEU A 568 10.16 -18.27 -1.84
CA LEU A 568 10.07 -16.89 -1.38
C LEU A 568 11.36 -16.44 -0.67
N HIS A 569 11.94 -17.28 0.19
CA HIS A 569 13.21 -17.01 0.87
C HIS A 569 14.35 -16.84 -0.15
N HIS A 570 14.47 -17.74 -1.13
CA HIS A 570 15.49 -17.62 -2.19
C HIS A 570 15.31 -16.36 -3.04
N LEU A 571 14.06 -16.01 -3.35
CA LEU A 571 13.74 -14.79 -4.08
C LEU A 571 14.16 -13.54 -3.27
N MET A 572 13.74 -13.46 -2.01
CA MET A 572 14.07 -12.35 -1.11
C MET A 572 15.57 -12.23 -0.87
N GLY A 573 16.27 -13.33 -0.55
CA GLY A 573 17.73 -13.32 -0.39
C GLY A 573 18.48 -12.96 -1.68
N GLY A 574 17.87 -13.20 -2.84
CA GLY A 574 18.45 -12.87 -4.15
C GLY A 574 18.33 -11.38 -4.53
N ILE A 575 17.26 -10.70 -4.14
CA ILE A 575 16.93 -9.34 -4.62
C ILE A 575 16.89 -8.28 -3.52
N CYS A 576 16.85 -8.67 -2.24
CA CYS A 576 16.61 -7.78 -1.11
C CYS A 576 17.77 -7.81 -0.11
N LEU A 577 18.23 -6.64 0.32
CA LEU A 577 19.11 -6.48 1.48
C LEU A 577 18.28 -5.87 2.61
N ARG A 578 18.18 -6.56 3.74
CA ARG A 578 17.47 -6.08 4.94
C ARG A 578 18.34 -6.27 6.17
N ARG A 579 18.60 -5.18 6.87
CA ARG A 579 19.34 -5.16 8.14
C ARG A 579 18.58 -4.38 9.20
N ARG A 580 18.74 -4.81 10.46
CA ARG A 580 18.03 -4.23 11.61
C ARG A 580 18.96 -3.54 12.58
N LYS A 581 18.47 -2.49 13.24
CA LYS A 581 19.27 -1.71 14.23
C LYS A 581 19.78 -2.53 15.41
N ASP A 582 19.10 -3.62 15.75
CA ASP A 582 19.41 -4.50 16.89
C ASP A 582 20.43 -5.60 16.56
N MET A 583 20.81 -5.75 15.29
CA MET A 583 21.82 -6.73 14.89
C MET A 583 23.18 -6.38 15.52
N PRO A 584 23.85 -7.33 16.20
CA PRO A 584 25.07 -7.03 16.97
C PRO A 584 26.19 -6.36 16.17
N PHE A 585 26.37 -6.77 14.90
CA PHE A 585 27.45 -6.27 14.04
C PHE A 585 27.22 -4.85 13.52
N ILE A 586 25.99 -4.32 13.63
CA ILE A 586 25.69 -2.96 13.16
C ILE A 586 26.29 -1.92 14.14
N ASP A 587 26.65 -2.33 15.38
CA ASP A 587 27.31 -1.54 16.45
C ASP A 587 27.00 -0.04 16.38
N LEU A 588 25.73 0.26 16.16
CA LEU A 588 25.21 1.58 16.36
C LEU A 588 25.19 1.70 17.87
N LYS A 589 26.14 2.45 18.44
CA LYS A 589 26.13 2.91 19.84
C LYS A 589 24.93 3.84 20.11
N LEU A 590 23.74 3.42 19.67
CA LEU A 590 22.49 4.08 19.88
C LEU A 590 22.16 3.94 21.36
N PRO A 591 21.86 5.06 22.04
CA PRO A 591 21.41 5.04 23.41
C PRO A 591 20.14 4.18 23.58
N GLU A 592 19.89 3.72 24.80
CA GLU A 592 18.71 2.92 25.15
C GLU A 592 17.40 3.63 24.76
N LEU A 593 16.45 2.86 24.25
CA LEU A 593 15.09 3.30 23.92
C LEU A 593 14.12 2.67 24.91
N SER A 594 13.46 3.49 25.73
CA SER A 594 12.45 3.05 26.70
C SER A 594 11.08 3.55 26.27
N ALA A 595 10.11 2.64 26.09
CA ALA A 595 8.74 3.01 25.72
C ALA A 595 7.73 2.59 26.80
N TYR A 596 6.80 3.49 27.09
CA TYR A 596 5.81 3.40 28.17
C TYR A 596 4.41 3.64 27.62
N VAL A 597 3.45 2.83 28.06
CA VAL A 597 2.02 3.05 27.81
C VAL A 597 1.39 3.63 29.06
N ASN A 598 0.93 4.87 28.95
CA ASN A 598 0.27 5.63 30.01
C ASN A 598 -1.24 5.56 29.79
N ARG A 599 -1.92 4.77 30.64
CA ARG A 599 -3.38 4.69 30.63
C ARG A 599 -3.95 5.84 31.45
N ILE A 600 -4.86 6.58 30.83
CA ILE A 600 -5.45 7.81 31.37
C ILE A 600 -6.96 7.58 31.54
N GLN A 601 -7.50 8.02 32.67
CA GLN A 601 -8.93 7.96 32.96
C GLN A 601 -9.63 9.23 32.49
N PHE A 602 -10.83 9.09 31.94
CA PHE A 602 -11.66 10.23 31.55
C PHE A 602 -12.10 11.05 32.76
N LEU A 603 -12.10 12.37 32.61
CA LEU A 603 -12.81 13.27 33.51
C LEU A 603 -14.33 13.01 33.41
N PRO A 604 -15.11 13.23 34.48
CA PRO A 604 -16.54 12.89 34.50
C PRO A 604 -17.35 13.48 33.33
N HIS A 605 -17.07 14.74 32.97
CA HIS A 605 -17.75 15.44 31.88
C HIS A 605 -17.33 14.96 30.48
N GLU A 606 -16.12 14.42 30.33
CA GLU A 606 -15.65 13.82 29.07
C GLU A 606 -16.24 12.41 28.91
N LYS A 607 -16.31 11.67 30.01
CA LYS A 607 -16.88 10.32 30.05
C LYS A 607 -18.35 10.31 29.63
N GLU A 608 -19.15 11.23 30.16
CA GLU A 608 -20.57 11.36 29.77
C GLU A 608 -20.74 11.56 28.25
N ARG A 609 -19.92 12.44 27.67
CA ARG A 609 -19.91 12.72 26.23
C ARG A 609 -19.44 11.52 25.40
N TYR A 610 -18.41 10.84 25.89
CA TYR A 610 -17.87 9.64 25.26
C TYR A 610 -18.88 8.49 25.26
N ASP A 611 -19.52 8.23 26.40
CA ASP A 611 -20.52 7.18 26.56
C ASP A 611 -21.73 7.42 25.65
N ALA A 612 -22.19 8.67 25.52
CA ALA A 612 -23.26 9.05 24.59
C ALA A 612 -22.94 8.71 23.12
N LEU A 613 -21.73 9.07 22.65
CA LEU A 613 -21.26 8.71 21.30
C LEU A 613 -21.08 7.20 21.14
N GLN A 614 -20.64 6.51 22.19
CA GLN A 614 -20.43 5.07 22.15
C GLN A 614 -21.76 4.34 22.00
N ASP A 615 -22.80 4.78 22.69
CA ASP A 615 -24.13 4.20 22.59
C ASP A 615 -24.79 4.49 21.23
N GLU A 616 -24.57 5.67 20.65
CA GLU A 616 -24.95 5.97 19.27
C GLU A 616 -24.24 5.02 18.27
N ALA A 617 -22.94 4.79 18.45
CA ALA A 617 -22.16 3.88 17.63
C ALA A 617 -22.70 2.44 17.71
N LYS A 618 -23.00 1.95 18.92
CA LYS A 618 -23.60 0.63 19.16
C LYS A 618 -24.97 0.51 18.47
N GLY A 619 -25.81 1.54 18.57
CA GLY A 619 -27.11 1.60 17.89
C GLY A 619 -26.97 1.58 16.37
N THR A 620 -26.02 2.33 15.82
CA THR A 620 -25.72 2.37 14.38
C THR A 620 -25.12 1.06 13.87
N LEU A 621 -24.27 0.39 14.65
CA LEU A 621 -23.78 -0.95 14.35
C LEU A 621 -24.93 -1.96 14.30
N GLY A 622 -25.89 -1.89 15.23
CA GLY A 622 -27.12 -2.69 15.20
C GLY A 622 -27.93 -2.48 13.92
N ARG A 623 -28.08 -1.23 13.48
CA ARG A 623 -28.72 -0.90 12.19
C ARG A 623 -27.93 -1.45 10.99
N TYR A 624 -26.60 -1.39 11.04
CA TYR A 624 -25.72 -1.92 9.99
C TYR A 624 -25.82 -3.44 9.86
N LYS A 625 -25.93 -4.17 10.98
CA LYS A 625 -26.16 -5.62 11.00
C LYS A 625 -27.40 -6.02 10.20
N ASN A 626 -28.46 -5.24 10.35
CA ASN A 626 -29.77 -5.50 9.76
C ASN A 626 -29.94 -4.88 8.36
N ALA A 627 -29.05 -3.98 7.94
CA ALA A 627 -29.12 -3.30 6.65
C ALA A 627 -28.56 -4.15 5.49
N SER A 628 -29.18 -4.01 4.31
CA SER A 628 -28.74 -4.65 3.06
C SER A 628 -28.65 -3.63 1.91
N GLY A 629 -27.76 -3.87 0.94
CA GLY A 629 -27.61 -3.01 -0.25
C GLY A 629 -27.04 -1.61 0.03
N ALA A 630 -27.48 -0.60 -0.70
CA ALA A 630 -26.99 0.79 -0.62
C ALA A 630 -27.16 1.43 0.78
N ASN A 631 -28.17 1.01 1.53
CA ASN A 631 -28.38 1.46 2.91
C ASN A 631 -27.27 0.98 3.85
N ALA A 632 -26.70 -0.21 3.62
CA ALA A 632 -25.58 -0.70 4.42
C ALA A 632 -24.33 0.16 4.23
N ALA A 633 -24.05 0.62 3.01
CA ALA A 633 -22.93 1.51 2.74
C ALA A 633 -23.09 2.88 3.41
N LYS A 634 -24.30 3.44 3.40
CA LYS A 634 -24.61 4.71 4.10
C LYS A 634 -24.45 4.58 5.62
N THR A 635 -25.01 3.52 6.21
CA THR A 635 -24.88 3.26 7.65
C THR A 635 -23.43 2.98 8.05
N TYR A 636 -22.65 2.32 7.18
CA TYR A 636 -21.22 2.10 7.43
C TYR A 636 -20.42 3.40 7.44
N ARG A 637 -20.63 4.31 6.46
CA ARG A 637 -19.97 5.63 6.47
C ARG A 637 -20.30 6.43 7.73
N HIS A 638 -21.57 6.43 8.14
CA HIS A 638 -21.99 7.07 9.37
C HIS A 638 -21.37 6.42 10.61
N LEU A 639 -21.21 5.10 10.64
CA LEU A 639 -20.50 4.41 11.71
C LEU A 639 -19.02 4.82 11.78
N LEU A 640 -18.33 4.90 10.63
CA LEU A 640 -16.94 5.36 10.57
C LEU A 640 -16.79 6.79 11.07
N GLU A 641 -17.74 7.66 10.76
CA GLU A 641 -17.80 9.03 11.27
C GLU A 641 -17.92 9.04 12.81
N ILE A 642 -18.83 8.25 13.40
CA ILE A 642 -18.97 8.18 14.86
C ILE A 642 -17.68 7.63 15.51
N LEU A 643 -17.05 6.60 14.93
CA LEU A 643 -15.77 6.08 15.40
C LEU A 643 -14.65 7.12 15.33
N LEU A 644 -14.64 7.96 14.29
CA LEU A 644 -13.72 9.10 14.19
C LEU A 644 -13.94 10.08 15.35
N ARG A 645 -15.19 10.41 15.67
CA ARG A 645 -15.53 11.30 16.80
C ARG A 645 -15.17 10.71 18.15
N LEU A 646 -15.40 9.42 18.37
CA LEU A 646 -14.94 8.73 19.59
C LEU A 646 -13.43 8.89 19.81
N ARG A 647 -12.63 8.77 18.74
CA ARG A 647 -11.17 9.01 18.81
C ARG A 647 -10.82 10.47 19.09
N GLN A 648 -11.60 11.41 18.55
CA GLN A 648 -11.39 12.84 18.80
C GLN A 648 -11.71 13.21 20.26
N VAL A 649 -12.83 12.72 20.82
CA VAL A 649 -13.19 12.95 22.23
C VAL A 649 -12.13 12.42 23.20
N CYS A 650 -11.44 11.32 22.84
CA CYS A 650 -10.31 10.83 23.64
C CYS A 650 -9.18 11.86 23.77
N ASN A 651 -8.99 12.75 22.80
CA ASN A 651 -7.98 13.81 22.86
C ASN A 651 -8.52 15.08 23.51
N HIS A 652 -9.60 15.61 22.95
CA HIS A 652 -10.28 16.80 23.44
C HIS A 652 -11.68 16.89 22.85
N TRP A 653 -12.69 17.14 23.67
CA TRP A 653 -14.10 17.16 23.25
C TRP A 653 -14.41 18.26 22.22
N GLN A 654 -13.75 19.42 22.27
CA GLN A 654 -13.91 20.50 21.28
C GLN A 654 -13.53 20.11 19.85
N LEU A 655 -12.74 19.03 19.66
CA LEU A 655 -12.42 18.52 18.32
C LEU A 655 -13.67 18.01 17.56
N CYS A 656 -14.76 17.75 18.28
CA CYS A 656 -16.04 17.36 17.70
C CYS A 656 -16.94 18.55 17.29
N GLY A 657 -16.54 19.80 17.60
CA GLY A 657 -17.30 21.03 17.36
C GLY A 657 -18.42 21.25 18.40
N GLU A 658 -18.37 22.37 19.12
CA GLU A 658 -19.34 22.73 20.19
C GLU A 658 -20.80 22.67 19.72
N GLU A 659 -21.09 23.25 18.56
CA GLU A 659 -22.45 23.32 18.02
C GLU A 659 -23.02 21.99 17.61
N ARG A 660 -22.16 21.05 17.23
CA ARG A 660 -22.60 19.72 16.83
C ARG A 660 -22.92 18.86 18.04
N MET A 661 -22.20 18.98 19.16
CA MET A 661 -22.56 18.25 20.39
C MET A 661 -23.86 18.76 21.00
N ALA A 662 -24.04 20.08 21.06
CA ALA A 662 -25.30 20.69 21.46
C ALA A 662 -26.43 20.31 20.48
N GLY A 663 -26.16 20.42 19.17
CA GLY A 663 -27.08 20.02 18.12
C GLY A 663 -27.40 18.53 18.08
N LEU A 664 -26.49 17.63 18.45
CA LEU A 664 -26.73 16.17 18.52
C LEU A 664 -27.68 15.83 19.68
N MET A 665 -27.50 16.49 20.83
CA MET A 665 -28.42 16.40 21.96
C MET A 665 -29.80 16.95 21.61
N ASP A 666 -29.86 18.02 20.82
CA ASP A 666 -31.12 18.65 20.40
C ASP A 666 -31.80 17.87 19.24
N LEU A 667 -31.01 17.31 18.30
CA LEU A 667 -31.45 16.50 17.15
C LEU A 667 -31.95 15.12 17.56
N LEU A 668 -31.43 14.54 18.64
CA LEU A 668 -32.02 13.36 19.28
C LEU A 668 -33.47 13.61 19.74
N GLY A 669 -33.84 14.88 19.94
CA GLY A 669 -35.20 15.30 20.24
C GLY A 669 -36.16 15.34 19.05
N LYS A 670 -35.72 15.69 17.83
CA LYS A 670 -36.65 16.02 16.72
C LYS A 670 -36.07 15.79 15.32
N ASN A 671 -36.34 14.63 14.72
CA ASN A 671 -36.04 14.34 13.31
C ASN A 671 -37.02 15.05 12.34
N LYS A 672 -36.57 16.07 11.59
CA LYS A 672 -36.82 16.30 10.13
C LYS A 672 -36.29 17.66 9.64
N THR A 673 -36.16 17.74 8.31
CA THR A 673 -35.69 18.86 7.46
C THR A 673 -35.85 20.26 8.05
N VAL A 674 -34.77 21.02 7.98
CA VAL A 674 -34.58 22.31 8.64
C VAL A 674 -35.02 23.45 7.71
N ASP A 675 -35.95 24.29 8.16
CA ASP A 675 -36.32 25.53 7.47
C ASP A 675 -35.19 26.57 7.58
N LEU A 676 -34.96 27.36 6.53
CA LEU A 676 -33.90 28.38 6.47
C LEU A 676 -34.23 29.61 7.37
N THR A 677 -34.13 29.43 8.69
CA THR A 677 -34.07 30.52 9.67
C THR A 677 -32.63 31.06 9.76
N PRO A 678 -32.40 32.30 10.23
CA PRO A 678 -31.05 32.85 10.38
C PRO A 678 -30.12 31.97 11.24
N GLU A 679 -30.63 31.33 12.28
CA GLU A 679 -29.89 30.38 13.12
C GLU A 679 -29.51 29.09 12.35
N ASN A 680 -30.42 28.57 11.53
CA ASN A 680 -30.19 27.37 10.73
C ASN A 680 -29.24 27.63 9.54
N CYS A 681 -29.25 28.85 9.00
CA CYS A 681 -28.29 29.28 7.99
C CYS A 681 -26.86 29.30 8.56
N GLU A 682 -26.68 29.80 9.78
CA GLU A 682 -25.38 29.80 10.46
C GLU A 682 -24.87 28.37 10.71
N ALA A 683 -25.73 27.48 11.19
CA ALA A 683 -25.39 26.06 11.40
C ALA A 683 -25.00 25.34 10.09
N LEU A 684 -25.72 25.60 8.99
CA LEU A 684 -25.39 25.06 7.67
C LEU A 684 -24.07 25.64 7.13
N GLN A 685 -23.79 26.93 7.35
CA GLN A 685 -22.52 27.55 6.98
C GLN A 685 -21.33 26.97 7.75
N LYS A 686 -21.52 26.62 9.03
CA LYS A 686 -20.49 25.94 9.84
C LYS A 686 -20.31 24.48 9.43
N LEU A 687 -21.37 23.78 9.05
CA LEU A 687 -21.28 22.45 8.41
C LEU A 687 -20.52 22.49 7.07
N LEU A 688 -20.76 23.53 6.28
CA LEU A 688 -20.01 23.77 5.05
C LEU A 688 -18.52 23.99 5.34
N GLN A 689 -18.19 24.81 6.35
CA GLN A 689 -16.79 25.02 6.77
C GLN A 689 -16.10 23.73 7.20
N LEU A 690 -16.80 22.89 7.98
CA LEU A 690 -16.28 21.58 8.36
C LEU A 690 -15.97 20.68 7.15
N SER A 691 -16.81 20.73 6.12
CA SER A 691 -16.62 19.95 4.89
C SER A 691 -15.42 20.44 4.07
N ILE A 692 -15.09 21.74 4.18
CA ILE A 692 -13.90 22.36 3.59
C ILE A 692 -12.65 21.92 4.35
N ASP A 693 -12.69 21.98 5.68
CA ASP A 693 -11.57 21.63 6.55
C ASP A 693 -11.23 20.13 6.46
N SER A 694 -12.24 19.27 6.30
CA SER A 694 -12.06 17.84 6.05
C SER A 694 -11.71 17.49 4.60
N GLN A 695 -11.58 18.49 3.72
CA GLN A 695 -11.30 18.33 2.29
C GLN A 695 -12.25 17.33 1.62
N GLU A 696 -13.56 17.45 1.86
CA GLU A 696 -14.53 16.61 1.17
C GLU A 696 -14.51 16.86 -0.35
N ASP A 697 -14.83 15.82 -1.11
CA ASP A 697 -14.97 15.90 -2.56
C ASP A 697 -16.38 16.33 -2.96
N CYS A 698 -16.48 17.11 -4.03
CA CYS A 698 -17.76 17.44 -4.62
C CYS A 698 -18.43 16.18 -5.20
N PRO A 699 -19.66 15.83 -4.79
CA PRO A 699 -20.34 14.63 -5.29
C PRO A 699 -20.71 14.65 -6.79
N ILE A 700 -20.51 15.79 -7.48
CA ILE A 700 -20.84 15.96 -8.90
C ILE A 700 -19.60 15.77 -9.78
N CYS A 701 -18.47 16.42 -9.45
CA CYS A 701 -17.25 16.33 -10.24
C CYS A 701 -16.19 15.40 -9.65
N LEU A 702 -16.36 14.95 -8.40
CA LEU A 702 -15.44 14.08 -7.67
C LEU A 702 -14.03 14.69 -7.52
N GLU A 703 -13.95 16.02 -7.51
CA GLU A 703 -12.75 16.78 -7.18
C GLU A 703 -12.95 17.48 -5.82
N PRO A 704 -11.88 17.90 -5.14
CA PRO A 704 -11.99 18.71 -3.92
C PRO A 704 -12.93 19.89 -4.11
N LEU A 705 -13.70 20.22 -3.08
CA LEU A 705 -14.70 21.27 -3.14
C LEU A 705 -14.12 22.61 -3.65
N HIS A 706 -14.44 22.94 -4.90
CA HIS A 706 -14.10 24.21 -5.54
C HIS A 706 -15.26 25.19 -5.36
N ASP A 707 -15.02 26.33 -4.73
CA ASP A 707 -16.06 27.29 -4.34
C ASP A 707 -17.25 26.58 -3.61
N PRO A 708 -17.01 26.03 -2.40
CA PRO A 708 -17.92 25.15 -1.68
C PRO A 708 -19.26 25.81 -1.36
N VAL A 709 -20.37 25.09 -1.57
CA VAL A 709 -21.73 25.51 -1.19
C VAL A 709 -22.51 24.36 -0.56
N ILE A 710 -23.39 24.68 0.39
CA ILE A 710 -24.28 23.72 1.03
C ILE A 710 -25.74 24.00 0.67
N THR A 711 -26.48 22.91 0.43
CA THR A 711 -27.92 22.94 0.18
C THR A 711 -28.71 22.94 1.50
N CYS A 712 -29.98 23.35 1.49
CA CYS A 712 -30.87 23.30 2.65
C CYS A 712 -31.11 21.87 3.22
N CYS A 713 -30.80 20.84 2.42
CA CYS A 713 -30.81 19.45 2.87
C CYS A 713 -29.45 18.95 3.37
N ALA A 714 -28.54 19.89 3.70
CA ALA A 714 -27.19 19.67 4.24
C ALA A 714 -26.25 18.84 3.36
N HIS A 715 -26.45 18.82 2.04
CA HIS A 715 -25.48 18.24 1.09
C HIS A 715 -24.60 19.34 0.49
N VAL A 716 -23.30 19.06 0.42
CA VAL A 716 -22.25 19.99 0.00
C VAL A 716 -21.78 19.68 -1.43
N PHE A 717 -21.51 20.73 -2.21
CA PHE A 717 -21.09 20.65 -3.60
C PHE A 717 -20.15 21.82 -3.95
N GLY A 718 -19.42 21.73 -5.06
CA GLY A 718 -18.80 22.90 -5.67
C GLY A 718 -19.85 23.75 -6.37
N ASN A 719 -19.79 25.07 -6.21
CA ASN A 719 -20.82 26.02 -6.66
C ASN A 719 -21.14 25.85 -8.15
N SER A 720 -20.10 25.86 -9.00
CA SER A 720 -20.25 25.69 -10.45
C SER A 720 -20.88 24.36 -10.87
N CYS A 721 -20.74 23.33 -10.03
CA CYS A 721 -21.30 22.00 -10.28
C CYS A 721 -22.78 21.92 -9.91
N ILE A 722 -23.17 22.41 -8.73
CA ILE A 722 -24.56 22.32 -8.28
C ILE A 722 -25.47 23.32 -8.99
N GLU A 723 -24.95 24.49 -9.37
CA GLU A 723 -25.70 25.52 -10.09
C GLU A 723 -26.31 24.97 -11.39
N ARG A 724 -25.52 24.22 -12.18
CA ARG A 724 -26.00 23.52 -13.39
C ARG A 724 -27.10 22.51 -13.12
N VAL A 725 -27.07 21.82 -11.97
CA VAL A 725 -28.10 20.82 -11.63
C VAL A 725 -29.36 21.50 -11.11
N VAL A 726 -29.23 22.59 -10.34
CA VAL A 726 -30.37 23.39 -9.88
C VAL A 726 -31.09 24.02 -11.06
N GLU A 727 -30.38 24.53 -12.06
CA GLU A 727 -30.98 25.12 -13.28
C GLU A 727 -31.70 24.10 -14.18
N THR A 728 -31.23 22.84 -14.19
CA THR A 728 -31.78 21.82 -15.11
C THR A 728 -32.81 20.89 -14.45
N GLN A 729 -32.64 20.58 -13.16
CA GLN A 729 -33.41 19.52 -12.49
C GLN A 729 -34.17 20.02 -11.25
N HIS A 730 -33.84 21.20 -10.71
CA HIS A 730 -34.42 21.76 -9.48
C HIS A 730 -34.46 20.78 -8.28
N LYS A 731 -33.53 19.82 -8.25
CA LYS A 731 -33.48 18.76 -7.23
C LYS A 731 -32.05 18.50 -6.81
N CYS A 732 -31.86 18.17 -5.54
CA CYS A 732 -30.56 17.77 -5.02
C CYS A 732 -30.11 16.42 -5.63
N PRO A 733 -28.90 16.32 -6.21
CA PRO A 733 -28.38 15.06 -6.77
C PRO A 733 -28.32 13.89 -5.76
N MET A 734 -28.11 14.22 -4.48
CA MET A 734 -27.84 13.22 -3.44
C MET A 734 -29.10 12.64 -2.81
N CYS A 735 -30.12 13.48 -2.58
CA CYS A 735 -31.33 13.08 -1.86
C CYS A 735 -32.64 13.38 -2.60
N ARG A 736 -32.57 14.01 -3.78
CA ARG A 736 -33.71 14.42 -4.62
C ARG A 736 -34.66 15.42 -3.96
N ALA A 737 -34.26 16.05 -2.85
CA ALA A 737 -35.00 17.15 -2.24
C ALA A 737 -35.12 18.32 -3.23
N GLU A 738 -36.25 19.02 -3.22
CA GLU A 738 -36.50 20.15 -4.12
C GLU A 738 -35.60 21.35 -3.78
N LEU A 739 -34.91 21.86 -4.80
CA LEU A 739 -34.06 23.04 -4.75
C LEU A 739 -34.67 24.09 -5.69
N ALA A 740 -35.58 24.89 -5.14
CA ALA A 740 -36.40 25.81 -5.93
C ALA A 740 -35.62 26.97 -6.59
N ALA A 741 -34.45 27.35 -6.07
CA ALA A 741 -33.62 28.43 -6.64
C ALA A 741 -32.16 28.37 -6.14
N THR A 742 -31.22 28.88 -6.95
CA THR A 742 -29.79 29.04 -6.61
C THR A 742 -29.58 29.95 -5.39
N SER A 743 -30.54 30.83 -5.09
CA SER A 743 -30.54 31.69 -3.90
C SER A 743 -30.68 30.96 -2.57
N LYS A 744 -31.01 29.65 -2.58
CA LYS A 744 -31.06 28.79 -1.39
C LYS A 744 -29.76 28.00 -1.15
N LEU A 745 -28.72 28.25 -1.94
CA LEU A 745 -27.38 27.72 -1.70
C LEU A 745 -26.65 28.65 -0.75
N LEU A 746 -26.18 28.10 0.37
CA LEU A 746 -25.40 28.84 1.35
C LEU A 746 -23.92 28.71 1.00
N ARG A 747 -23.22 29.85 1.02
CA ARG A 747 -21.77 29.97 0.84
C ARG A 747 -21.07 30.02 2.20
N PRO A 748 -19.76 29.74 2.26
CA PRO A 748 -19.00 29.85 3.49
C PRO A 748 -19.11 31.29 4.00
N ALA A 749 -19.21 31.46 5.31
CA ALA A 749 -19.17 32.81 5.89
C ALA A 749 -17.81 33.43 5.55
N VAL A 750 -17.82 34.67 5.01
CA VAL A 750 -16.61 35.47 4.82
C VAL A 750 -15.91 35.57 6.17
N GLU A 751 -14.62 35.17 6.22
CA GLU A 751 -13.72 35.13 7.38
C GLU A 751 -14.36 35.59 8.68
N ALA A 752 -14.87 34.63 9.45
CA ALA A 752 -15.18 34.87 10.83
C ALA A 752 -13.91 35.36 11.53
N PRO A 753 -14.00 36.36 12.43
CA PRO A 753 -12.91 36.71 13.32
C PRO A 753 -12.45 35.45 14.09
N PRO A 754 -11.21 35.46 14.64
CA PRO A 754 -10.64 34.30 15.33
C PRO A 754 -11.67 33.72 16.30
N ALA A 755 -11.69 32.38 16.34
CA ALA A 755 -12.62 31.59 17.14
C ALA A 755 -12.87 32.24 18.52
N PRO A 756 -14.11 32.17 19.06
CA PRO A 756 -14.39 32.67 20.40
C PRO A 756 -13.36 32.10 21.39
N PRO A 757 -13.02 32.84 22.46
CA PRO A 757 -12.01 32.40 23.42
C PRO A 757 -12.31 30.97 23.86
N ILE A 758 -11.37 30.08 23.56
CA ILE A 758 -11.44 28.65 23.86
C ILE A 758 -11.75 28.53 25.36
N ASP A 759 -12.87 27.87 25.69
CA ASP A 759 -13.22 27.63 27.08
C ASP A 759 -12.07 26.92 27.79
N ASN A 760 -11.76 27.36 29.01
CA ASN A 760 -10.57 26.99 29.76
C ASN A 760 -10.63 25.55 30.33
N THR A 761 -11.60 24.75 29.88
CA THR A 761 -11.80 23.37 30.33
C THR A 761 -10.68 22.48 29.80
N THR A 762 -9.91 21.88 30.72
CA THR A 762 -8.81 20.97 30.40
C THR A 762 -9.34 19.61 29.97
N SER A 763 -8.58 18.87 29.13
CA SER A 763 -8.87 17.46 28.85
C SER A 763 -7.94 16.54 29.62
N SER A 764 -8.41 15.32 29.89
CA SER A 764 -7.63 14.31 30.63
C SER A 764 -6.25 14.07 30.01
N LYS A 765 -6.17 14.06 28.66
CA LYS A 765 -4.89 13.88 27.94
C LYS A 765 -4.01 15.12 27.97
N VAL A 766 -4.58 16.32 27.88
CA VAL A 766 -3.81 17.56 28.00
C VAL A 766 -3.19 17.63 29.40
N ASP A 767 -3.95 17.30 30.44
CA ASP A 767 -3.44 17.31 31.83
C ASP A 767 -2.33 16.26 32.04
N ALA A 768 -2.51 15.04 31.53
CA ALA A 768 -1.48 14.00 31.58
C ALA A 768 -0.21 14.40 30.79
N LEU A 769 -0.37 14.99 29.60
CA LEU A 769 0.73 15.47 28.78
C LEU A 769 1.51 16.58 29.51
N LEU A 770 0.79 17.53 30.11
CA LEU A 770 1.40 18.61 30.89
C LEU A 770 2.11 18.09 32.14
N ALA A 771 1.58 17.06 32.80
CA ALA A 771 2.25 16.39 33.91
C ALA A 771 3.59 15.76 33.48
N ILE A 772 3.61 15.06 32.32
CA ILE A 772 4.83 14.48 31.75
C ILE A 772 5.83 15.60 31.40
N LEU A 773 5.39 16.69 30.78
CA LEU A 773 6.27 17.82 30.45
C LEU A 773 6.87 18.48 31.69
N LYS A 774 6.06 18.72 32.74
CA LYS A 774 6.55 19.26 34.03
C LYS A 774 7.57 18.34 34.70
N ALA A 775 7.32 17.03 34.70
CA ALA A 775 8.26 16.04 35.22
C ALA A 775 9.55 15.99 34.39
N SER A 776 9.45 16.22 33.07
CA SER A 776 10.59 16.19 32.14
C SER A 776 11.43 17.45 32.19
N ALA A 777 10.83 18.60 32.51
CA ALA A 777 11.53 19.87 32.73
C ALA A 777 12.51 19.80 33.90
N GLN A 778 12.29 18.91 34.88
CA GLN A 778 13.22 18.67 35.99
C GLN A 778 14.54 18.03 35.52
N LYS A 779 14.58 17.42 34.33
CA LYS A 779 15.78 16.82 33.74
C LYS A 779 16.44 17.80 32.75
N PRO A 780 17.61 18.37 33.08
CA PRO A 780 18.23 19.38 32.24
C PRO A 780 18.58 18.82 30.86
N GLY A 781 18.26 19.60 29.82
CA GLY A 781 18.55 19.26 28.43
C GLY A 781 17.63 18.21 27.80
N THR A 782 16.45 17.96 28.38
CA THR A 782 15.38 17.17 27.76
C THR A 782 14.64 18.02 26.74
N LYS A 783 14.52 17.52 25.50
CA LYS A 783 13.69 18.12 24.46
C LYS A 783 12.63 17.11 24.05
N THR A 784 11.38 17.56 24.02
CA THR A 784 10.20 16.71 23.86
C THR A 784 9.46 17.02 22.57
N ILE A 785 9.11 15.97 21.82
CA ILE A 785 8.26 16.08 20.63
C ILE A 785 6.91 15.45 20.94
N VAL A 786 5.85 16.22 20.71
CA VAL A 786 4.47 15.75 20.81
C VAL A 786 3.96 15.46 19.39
N PHE A 787 3.64 14.20 19.14
CA PHE A 787 3.00 13.78 17.89
C PHE A 787 1.50 13.62 18.08
N SER A 788 0.72 14.21 17.16
CA SER A 788 -0.72 13.98 17.06
C SER A 788 -1.13 13.84 15.59
N GLN A 789 -2.16 13.03 15.32
CA GLN A 789 -2.76 13.00 13.98
C GLN A 789 -3.63 14.23 13.68
N TRP A 790 -4.12 14.94 14.71
CA TRP A 790 -5.02 16.09 14.55
C TRP A 790 -4.27 17.40 14.71
N THR A 791 -4.16 18.18 13.65
CA THR A 791 -3.56 19.53 13.72
C THR A 791 -4.38 20.45 14.64
N SER A 792 -5.70 20.30 14.66
CA SER A 792 -6.60 21.00 15.57
C SER A 792 -6.34 20.68 17.05
N PHE A 793 -5.82 19.50 17.38
CA PHE A 793 -5.38 19.22 18.74
C PHE A 793 -4.08 19.95 19.09
N LEU A 794 -3.18 20.12 18.11
CA LEU A 794 -1.98 20.93 18.28
C LEU A 794 -2.33 22.43 18.43
N ASP A 795 -3.39 22.91 17.77
CA ASP A 795 -3.93 24.25 17.95
C ASP A 795 -4.42 24.48 19.39
N ILE A 796 -5.00 23.47 20.04
CA ILE A 796 -5.42 23.51 21.44
C ILE A 796 -4.20 23.49 22.39
N LEU A 797 -3.18 22.67 22.08
CA LEU A 797 -1.98 22.54 22.92
C LEU A 797 -1.10 23.80 22.91
N GLY A 798 -0.96 24.47 21.77
CA GLY A 798 -0.06 25.61 21.58
C GLY A 798 -0.22 26.72 22.64
N PRO A 799 -1.43 27.31 22.78
CA PRO A 799 -1.69 28.34 23.79
C PRO A 799 -1.43 27.89 25.22
N ARG A 800 -1.81 26.65 25.56
CA ARG A 800 -1.62 26.08 26.92
C ARG A 800 -0.15 25.93 27.30
N LEU A 801 0.70 25.56 26.34
CA LEU A 801 2.14 25.53 26.55
C LEU A 801 2.71 26.94 26.77
N GLY A 802 2.19 27.94 26.03
CA GLY A 802 2.56 29.35 26.21
C GLY A 802 2.18 29.91 27.57
N GLU A 803 0.97 29.61 28.07
CA GLU A 803 0.51 30.01 29.42
C GLU A 803 1.42 29.47 30.53
N LEU A 804 2.00 28.29 30.33
CA LEU A 804 2.93 27.64 31.26
C LEU A 804 4.39 28.04 31.04
N GLY A 805 4.66 28.97 30.11
CA GLY A 805 6.00 29.51 29.84
C GLY A 805 6.90 28.63 28.96
N TYR A 806 6.36 27.64 28.24
CA TYR A 806 7.14 26.83 27.30
C TYR A 806 7.25 27.52 25.93
N SER A 807 8.47 27.64 25.41
CA SER A 807 8.71 28.01 24.00
C SER A 807 8.54 26.77 23.12
N ALA A 808 7.41 26.69 22.43
CA ALA A 808 7.06 25.54 21.58
C ALA A 808 7.23 25.86 20.09
N ALA A 809 8.00 25.05 19.38
CA ALA A 809 8.03 25.06 17.91
C ALA A 809 6.88 24.20 17.36
N ARG A 810 6.40 24.51 16.15
CA ARG A 810 5.37 23.72 15.47
C ARG A 810 5.85 23.28 14.10
N ILE A 811 5.50 22.06 13.72
CA ILE A 811 5.72 21.49 12.40
C ILE A 811 4.45 20.75 11.95
N ASP A 812 3.77 21.27 10.93
CA ASP A 812 2.64 20.60 10.29
C ASP A 812 2.70 20.71 8.75
N GLY A 813 1.72 20.10 8.08
CA GLY A 813 1.68 20.03 6.61
C GLY A 813 1.35 21.35 5.92
N THR A 814 0.87 22.36 6.67
CA THR A 814 0.53 23.68 6.11
C THR A 814 1.74 24.60 5.98
N MET A 815 2.83 24.28 6.69
CA MET A 815 4.04 25.10 6.73
C MET A 815 4.89 25.00 5.45
N SER A 816 5.39 26.16 5.00
CA SER A 816 6.34 26.23 3.89
C SER A 816 7.67 25.55 4.26
N ALA A 817 8.46 25.16 3.26
CA ALA A 817 9.76 24.52 3.50
C ALA A 817 10.69 25.38 4.38
N THR A 818 10.74 26.69 4.13
CA THR A 818 11.55 27.63 4.90
C THR A 818 11.10 27.76 6.36
N GLN A 819 9.78 27.73 6.61
CA GLN A 819 9.24 27.76 7.97
C GLN A 819 9.53 26.45 8.72
N ARG A 820 9.47 25.31 8.02
CA ARG A 820 9.83 24.01 8.60
C ARG A 820 11.30 23.96 9.00
N ASP A 821 12.19 24.43 8.13
CA ASP A 821 13.63 24.49 8.41
C ASP A 821 13.94 25.42 9.60
N ALA A 822 13.26 26.57 9.69
CA ALA A 822 13.39 27.48 10.83
C ALA A 822 12.93 26.83 12.15
N ALA A 823 11.82 26.07 12.14
CA ALA A 823 11.34 25.35 13.32
C ALA A 823 12.30 24.23 13.77
N LEU A 824 12.89 23.49 12.82
CA LEU A 824 13.91 22.48 13.10
C LEU A 824 15.18 23.11 13.69
N ASN A 825 15.64 24.20 13.10
CA ASN A 825 16.80 24.95 13.59
C ASN A 825 16.54 25.52 14.98
N ALA A 826 15.33 26.00 15.28
CA ALA A 826 14.94 26.44 16.62
C ALA A 826 15.04 25.28 17.62
N LEU A 827 14.48 24.10 17.30
CA LEU A 827 14.60 22.93 18.17
C LEU A 827 16.05 22.45 18.33
N GLU A 828 16.93 22.63 17.35
CA GLU A 828 18.33 22.20 17.45
C GLU A 828 19.19 23.22 18.22
N SER A 829 19.12 24.49 17.85
CA SER A 829 20.05 25.55 18.29
C SER A 829 19.57 26.35 19.51
N ASP A 830 18.26 26.53 19.69
CA ASP A 830 17.71 27.33 20.79
C ASP A 830 17.57 26.46 22.07
N PRO A 831 18.22 26.83 23.18
CA PRO A 831 18.05 26.14 24.46
C PRO A 831 16.66 26.37 25.10
N SER A 832 15.99 27.48 24.77
CA SER A 832 14.67 27.82 25.30
C SER A 832 13.55 27.00 24.66
N CYS A 833 13.74 26.60 23.40
CA CYS A 833 12.82 25.72 22.68
C CYS A 833 12.98 24.27 23.15
N THR A 834 12.13 23.89 24.11
CA THR A 834 12.15 22.56 24.74
C THR A 834 11.08 21.62 24.20
N VAL A 835 10.02 22.15 23.60
CA VAL A 835 8.88 21.39 23.09
C VAL A 835 8.68 21.64 21.60
N MET A 836 8.40 20.58 20.84
CA MET A 836 7.94 20.70 19.46
C MET A 836 6.61 19.96 19.26
N LEU A 837 5.63 20.64 18.68
CA LEU A 837 4.36 20.07 18.25
C LEU A 837 4.48 19.63 16.79
N ALA A 838 4.32 18.34 16.52
CA ALA A 838 4.44 17.79 15.18
C ALA A 838 3.22 16.96 14.80
N SER A 839 2.72 17.13 13.57
CA SER A 839 1.68 16.22 13.08
C SER A 839 2.28 14.88 12.64
N LEU A 840 1.58 13.78 12.90
CA LEU A 840 2.02 12.44 12.48
C LEU A 840 2.18 12.34 10.94
N GLY A 841 1.38 13.09 10.18
CA GLY A 841 1.49 13.16 8.72
C GLY A 841 2.85 13.68 8.24
N VAL A 842 3.48 14.59 9.01
CA VAL A 842 4.79 15.15 8.63
C VAL A 842 5.95 14.18 8.92
N CYS A 843 5.72 13.06 9.61
CA CYS A 843 6.74 12.03 9.81
C CYS A 843 7.10 11.28 8.52
N SER A 844 6.28 11.41 7.47
CA SER A 844 6.56 10.93 6.11
C SER A 844 7.67 11.74 5.41
N VAL A 845 8.01 12.93 5.90
CA VAL A 845 8.83 13.95 5.22
C VAL A 845 10.34 13.75 5.41
N GLY A 846 10.78 12.64 6.00
CA GLY A 846 12.21 12.36 6.09
C GLY A 846 12.96 13.12 7.19
N LEU A 847 12.26 13.85 8.06
CA LEU A 847 12.84 14.81 9.00
C LEU A 847 13.90 14.20 9.94
N ASN A 848 14.88 15.02 10.31
CA ASN A 848 15.88 14.69 11.33
C ASN A 848 15.50 15.36 12.65
N LEU A 849 15.05 14.57 13.63
CA LEU A 849 14.55 15.07 14.92
C LEU A 849 15.42 14.60 16.10
N VAL A 850 16.69 14.29 15.81
CA VAL A 850 17.69 13.79 16.76
C VAL A 850 17.99 14.77 17.91
N ALA A 851 17.67 16.06 17.74
CA ALA A 851 17.79 17.06 18.82
C ALA A 851 16.90 16.74 20.03
N ALA A 852 15.79 16.01 19.82
CA ALA A 852 14.92 15.54 20.88
C ALA A 852 15.36 14.18 21.44
N ASN A 853 15.03 13.94 22.70
CA ASN A 853 15.27 12.67 23.39
C ASN A 853 14.01 12.15 24.11
N GLN A 854 12.89 12.85 23.99
CA GLN A 854 11.60 12.40 24.50
C GLN A 854 10.52 12.54 23.43
N VAL A 855 9.66 11.53 23.32
CA VAL A 855 8.54 11.50 22.37
C VAL A 855 7.26 11.23 23.14
N ILE A 856 6.22 12.01 22.87
CA ILE A 856 4.86 11.79 23.37
C ILE A 856 3.96 11.51 22.16
N LEU A 857 3.41 10.30 22.09
CA LEU A 857 2.35 9.94 21.14
C LEU A 857 1.01 10.25 21.81
N ALA A 858 0.38 11.35 21.40
CA ALA A 858 -0.86 11.82 22.01
C ALA A 858 -2.09 10.97 21.63
N ASP A 859 -2.04 10.29 20.48
CA ASP A 859 -3.12 9.46 19.95
C ASP A 859 -2.59 8.21 19.25
N SER A 860 -3.41 7.16 19.24
CA SER A 860 -3.08 5.87 18.59
C SER A 860 -3.61 5.83 17.15
N TRP A 861 -2.76 5.42 16.22
CA TRP A 861 -3.06 5.24 14.79
C TRP A 861 -3.49 3.80 14.48
N TRP A 862 -4.08 3.53 13.31
CA TRP A 862 -4.49 2.16 12.95
C TRP A 862 -3.31 1.27 12.49
N ALA A 863 -2.31 1.90 11.88
CA ALA A 863 -1.14 1.24 11.34
C ALA A 863 0.08 1.52 12.23
N PRO A 864 0.62 0.53 12.96
CA PRO A 864 1.72 0.76 13.90
C PRO A 864 2.97 1.31 13.21
N ALA A 865 3.22 0.95 11.95
CA ALA A 865 4.38 1.38 11.18
C ALA A 865 4.54 2.91 11.08
N ILE A 866 3.43 3.67 11.09
CA ILE A 866 3.49 5.15 11.03
C ILE A 866 4.00 5.73 12.35
N GLU A 867 3.61 5.14 13.48
CA GLU A 867 4.09 5.55 14.81
C GLU A 867 5.55 5.16 14.98
N ASP A 868 5.92 3.95 14.56
CA ASP A 868 7.30 3.47 14.59
C ASP A 868 8.20 4.36 13.71
N GLN A 869 7.70 4.76 12.53
CA GLN A 869 8.37 5.74 11.67
C GLN A 869 8.58 7.09 12.35
N ALA A 870 7.58 7.60 13.09
CA ALA A 870 7.69 8.86 13.83
C ALA A 870 8.76 8.76 14.94
N ILE A 871 8.76 7.69 15.72
CA ILE A 871 9.78 7.42 16.76
C ILE A 871 11.17 7.34 16.13
N ASP A 872 11.29 6.67 14.98
CA ASP A 872 12.55 6.53 14.24
C ASP A 872 13.07 7.85 13.62
N ARG A 873 12.27 8.93 13.59
CA ARG A 873 12.79 10.27 13.27
C ARG A 873 13.65 10.85 14.41
N VAL A 874 13.44 10.36 15.64
CA VAL A 874 14.12 10.78 16.87
C VAL A 874 15.20 9.76 17.29
N HIS A 875 14.85 8.48 17.34
CA HIS A 875 15.78 7.38 17.66
C HIS A 875 16.44 6.82 16.39
N ARG A 876 17.43 7.55 15.89
CA ARG A 876 18.20 7.20 14.69
C ARG A 876 19.68 7.56 14.82
N LEU A 877 20.48 7.16 13.83
CA LEU A 877 21.89 7.50 13.73
C LEU A 877 22.09 9.00 13.96
N GLY A 878 22.92 9.34 14.96
CA GLY A 878 23.15 10.71 15.44
C GLY A 878 22.64 10.95 16.86
N GLN A 879 21.73 10.11 17.38
CA GLN A 879 21.23 10.22 18.75
C GLN A 879 22.33 9.94 19.77
N LYS A 880 22.51 10.87 20.71
CA LYS A 880 23.54 10.80 21.75
C LYS A 880 22.97 10.57 23.14
N LYS A 881 21.66 10.78 23.33
CA LYS A 881 20.96 10.66 24.62
C LYS A 881 19.97 9.48 24.63
N PRO A 882 19.78 8.79 25.77
CA PRO A 882 18.71 7.82 25.94
C PRO A 882 17.36 8.42 25.57
N THR A 883 16.57 7.69 24.79
CA THR A 883 15.30 8.18 24.25
C THR A 883 14.14 7.55 25.00
N THR A 884 13.19 8.37 25.45
CA THR A 884 11.98 7.90 26.13
C THR A 884 10.74 8.17 25.29
N VAL A 885 9.87 7.17 25.12
CA VAL A 885 8.60 7.28 24.39
C VAL A 885 7.44 7.07 25.36
N PHE A 886 6.54 8.03 25.45
CA PHE A 886 5.28 7.92 26.19
C PHE A 886 4.12 7.82 25.20
N ARG A 887 3.29 6.80 25.34
CA ARG A 887 2.06 6.65 24.57
C ARG A 887 0.87 6.91 25.48
N LEU A 888 0.07 7.92 25.15
CA LEU A 888 -1.12 8.27 25.90
C LEU A 888 -2.32 7.48 25.35
N VAL A 889 -3.03 6.77 26.24
CA VAL A 889 -4.16 5.91 25.86
C VAL A 889 -5.28 6.11 26.87
N MET A 890 -6.50 6.39 26.41
CA MET A 890 -7.66 6.45 27.32
C MET A 890 -8.11 5.04 27.71
N GLU A 891 -8.21 4.78 29.02
CA GLU A 891 -8.65 3.49 29.59
C GLU A 891 -10.14 3.23 29.28
N GLY A 892 -10.48 2.00 28.85
CA GLY A 892 -11.86 1.63 28.52
C GLY A 892 -12.41 2.33 27.28
N SER A 893 -11.51 2.86 26.42
CA SER A 893 -11.88 3.62 25.23
C SER A 893 -11.63 2.85 23.93
N ILE A 894 -12.00 3.48 22.80
CA ILE A 894 -11.71 3.02 21.45
C ILE A 894 -10.20 2.91 21.20
N GLU A 895 -9.37 3.71 21.87
CA GLU A 895 -7.92 3.67 21.68
C GLU A 895 -7.29 2.40 22.23
N GLU A 896 -7.79 1.89 23.36
CA GLU A 896 -7.36 0.60 23.90
C GLU A 896 -7.73 -0.54 22.96
N ALA A 897 -8.94 -0.51 22.38
CA ALA A 897 -9.35 -1.46 21.36
C ALA A 897 -8.51 -1.36 20.06
N VAL A 898 -8.05 -0.15 19.70
CA VAL A 898 -7.11 0.05 18.58
C VAL A 898 -5.78 -0.64 18.87
N LEU A 899 -5.25 -0.53 20.09
CA LEU A 899 -4.01 -1.23 20.48
C LEU A 899 -4.15 -2.75 20.41
N ASP A 900 -5.27 -3.28 20.91
CA ASP A 900 -5.57 -4.71 20.78
C ASP A 900 -5.62 -5.13 19.31
N ILE A 901 -6.19 -4.31 18.43
CA ILE A 901 -6.21 -4.57 16.99
C ILE A 901 -4.82 -4.48 16.39
N GLN A 902 -3.99 -3.51 16.78
CA GLN A 902 -2.60 -3.43 16.32
C GLN A 902 -1.81 -4.67 16.73
N GLU A 903 -1.93 -5.11 17.99
CA GLU A 903 -1.24 -6.30 18.48
C GLU A 903 -1.75 -7.56 17.80
N ASN A 904 -3.07 -7.68 17.62
CA ASN A 904 -3.66 -8.78 16.87
C ASN A 904 -3.28 -8.75 15.39
N LYS A 905 -3.19 -7.58 14.73
CA LYS A 905 -2.69 -7.48 13.36
C LYS A 905 -1.22 -7.88 13.29
N ARG A 906 -0.40 -7.49 14.27
CA ARG A 906 0.99 -7.96 14.38
C ARG A 906 1.07 -9.49 14.53
N LYS A 907 0.24 -10.09 15.39
CA LYS A 907 0.15 -11.55 15.59
C LYS A 907 -0.50 -12.30 14.40
N LEU A 908 -1.51 -11.73 13.77
CA LEU A 908 -2.22 -12.30 12.63
C LEU A 908 -1.39 -12.20 11.37
N MET A 909 -0.63 -11.13 11.19
CA MET A 909 0.43 -11.11 10.19
C MET A 909 1.36 -12.29 10.49
N GLN A 910 1.88 -12.44 11.72
CA GLN A 910 2.76 -13.56 12.13
C GLN A 910 2.16 -14.95 11.80
N LEU A 911 0.87 -15.14 12.05
CA LEU A 911 0.15 -16.38 11.84
C LEU A 911 -0.37 -16.56 10.40
N ALA A 912 -0.63 -15.51 9.63
CA ALA A 912 -1.15 -15.58 8.26
C ALA A 912 -0.16 -16.22 7.29
N PHE A 913 1.12 -16.23 7.64
CA PHE A 913 2.16 -16.96 6.93
C PHE A 913 2.39 -18.38 7.49
N ALA A 914 1.82 -18.74 8.65
CA ALA A 914 2.04 -20.02 9.35
C ALA A 914 0.80 -20.92 9.51
N GLU A 915 -0.44 -20.42 9.43
CA GLU A 915 -1.66 -21.19 9.70
C GLU A 915 -2.56 -21.45 8.48
N LYS A 916 -3.20 -22.63 8.52
CA LYS A 916 -4.07 -23.20 7.49
C LYS A 916 -5.21 -22.26 7.08
N ALA A 917 -5.54 -22.32 5.79
CA ALA A 917 -6.53 -21.54 5.04
C ALA A 917 -8.02 -21.61 5.49
N ASP A 918 -8.33 -21.86 6.77
CA ASP A 918 -9.70 -22.15 7.23
C ASP A 918 -10.46 -20.99 7.89
N LYS A 919 -9.91 -19.77 7.95
CA LYS A 919 -10.67 -18.57 8.38
C LYS A 919 -10.99 -17.63 7.21
N LYS A 920 -11.54 -18.16 6.11
CA LYS A 920 -11.87 -17.40 4.87
C LYS A 920 -13.37 -17.10 4.69
N LYS A 921 -14.12 -16.86 5.76
CA LYS A 921 -15.59 -16.61 5.68
C LYS A 921 -15.99 -15.15 5.89
N GLN A 922 -15.07 -14.19 5.80
CA GLN A 922 -15.18 -13.02 6.67
C GLN A 922 -14.77 -11.65 6.09
N GLY A 923 -15.08 -11.32 4.83
CA GLY A 923 -14.95 -9.92 4.39
C GLY A 923 -15.89 -8.98 5.16
N ARG A 924 -17.19 -9.29 5.19
CA ARG A 924 -18.18 -8.56 6.00
C ARG A 924 -18.08 -8.94 7.47
N THR A 925 -17.93 -10.23 7.78
CA THR A 925 -18.00 -10.74 9.15
C THR A 925 -16.72 -10.52 9.97
N ALA A 926 -15.51 -10.40 9.38
CA ALA A 926 -14.33 -9.92 10.13
C ALA A 926 -14.38 -8.41 10.31
N ARG A 927 -14.80 -7.63 9.30
CA ARG A 927 -15.08 -6.20 9.48
C ARG A 927 -16.12 -5.96 10.57
N MET A 928 -17.16 -6.79 10.62
CA MET A 928 -18.14 -6.77 11.70
C MET A 928 -17.53 -7.13 13.05
N ALA A 929 -16.69 -8.17 13.11
CA ALA A 929 -16.01 -8.58 14.34
C ALA A 929 -15.03 -7.51 14.85
N ASP A 930 -14.33 -6.83 13.95
CA ASP A 930 -13.44 -5.71 14.28
C ASP A 930 -14.23 -4.51 14.79
N LEU A 931 -15.35 -4.16 14.15
CA LEU A 931 -16.26 -3.11 14.62
C LEU A 931 -16.92 -3.44 15.96
N GLU A 932 -17.29 -4.71 16.16
CA GLU A 932 -17.82 -5.23 17.42
C GLU A 932 -16.77 -5.14 18.54
N ARG A 933 -15.52 -5.50 18.24
CA ARG A 933 -14.40 -5.37 19.16
C ARG A 933 -14.10 -3.91 19.50
N LEU A 934 -14.08 -3.02 18.51
CA LEU A 934 -13.88 -1.58 18.70
C LEU A 934 -14.91 -0.93 19.64
N LEU A 935 -16.14 -1.44 19.62
CA LEU A 935 -17.25 -0.92 20.42
C LEU A 935 -17.52 -1.74 21.69
N GLY A 936 -16.71 -2.76 21.98
CA GLY A 936 -16.89 -3.64 23.15
C GLY A 936 -18.15 -4.51 23.11
N VAL A 937 -18.73 -4.73 21.92
CA VAL A 937 -19.96 -5.50 21.71
C VAL A 937 -19.62 -6.89 21.16
N GLY A 938 -18.95 -7.72 21.94
CA GLY A 938 -18.56 -9.09 21.53
C GLY A 938 -18.20 -9.98 22.72
N PRO A 939 -18.17 -11.31 22.56
CA PRO A 939 -17.74 -12.21 23.63
C PRO A 939 -16.30 -11.89 24.02
N VAL A 940 -16.11 -11.48 25.28
CA VAL A 940 -14.79 -11.22 25.87
C VAL A 940 -13.95 -12.49 25.71
N PRO A 941 -12.80 -12.45 25.01
CA PRO A 941 -11.89 -13.57 25.02
C PRO A 941 -11.42 -13.74 26.46
N SER A 942 -11.69 -14.90 27.04
CA SER A 942 -11.20 -15.29 28.36
C SER A 942 -9.67 -15.22 28.34
N ALA A 943 -9.12 -14.10 28.81
CA ALA A 943 -7.71 -13.98 29.07
C ALA A 943 -7.37 -14.97 30.19
N GLU A 944 -6.63 -16.02 29.84
CA GLU A 944 -5.75 -16.69 30.79
C GLU A 944 -4.81 -15.61 31.35
N ARG A 945 -5.19 -15.03 32.49
CA ARG A 945 -4.26 -14.27 33.32
C ARG A 945 -3.24 -15.30 33.83
N ALA A 946 -2.11 -15.38 33.15
CA ALA A 946 -0.92 -16.03 33.69
C ALA A 946 -0.59 -15.36 35.02
N GLY A 947 -0.59 -16.15 36.09
CA GLY A 947 0.00 -15.79 37.37
C GLY A 947 1.52 -15.88 37.34
#